data_AF-A0A6M0IWH7-F1
#
_entry.id   AF-A0A6M0IWH7-F1
#
_cell.length_a   1.000
_cell.length_b   1.000
_cell.length_c   1.000
_cell.angle_alpha   90.00
_cell.angle_beta   90.00
_cell.angle_gamma   90.00
#
_symmetry.space_group_name_H-M   'P 1'
#
loop_
_entity.id
_entity.type
_entity.pdbx_description
1 polymer ?
#
loop_
_entity_poly.entity_id
_entity_poly.type
_entity_poly.pdbx_seq_one_letter_code
_entity_poly.pdbx_strand_id
1 'polypeptide(L)'
;MEILETIGFDLGHGETAVAKAIVESIDPPQMLEINNKKNQITALGWHPKLGYLVGEQALIQAGVTQLTISFKQKPNNDPKYRETISTFVATYYRLLKESKQLEGGESSYFYIGCPSGWSVSDRTEYQKLLQEAGIPQLNVVPESRAAFMQAKEAGKLEYDKLVGSVLIVDIGSSTTDFTLVKSLEEIPIDFGSNTLGASLIDKAIFARTLANHEQKALLEKVFQEYPHHQARCELACRKAKEDYFSNEQLYSDPESFARGFESINEQIYFIPQVNKLMMEEILNQPLPELGHHSWVRSFSDSLTEAKEKLEKLGIVPKLLLMTGGASRMKFTHSLCQEMFPEPETLLRPDPEPERCIALGLARVGRWDLRAAAFKEEVNKLFTSNTLKGLIERHIPELIESLTKPLTDGLLVNAVKPALKDWQKNKIRTLADLETSLISRAEQWLKSERAVQIINHQCAFWFSNKIQPDLAAQTDPICRKFQIPRSSLRFQDSIDPNFVNPELRIGDAILAETVGFIVNVVIGGGTVASIITLILTGHLTWPIALVYGASVMAAGMELNRKSVQEVIKTNVDVPSWARSSFLSDKKIEDMCDQIKPELEKVLQEQLTADQEAFDKLISKVEQGLQKTLSTKVQSCIILIQ
;
A
#
# COMPACT_ATOMS: atom_id res chain seq x y z
N MET A 1 10.67 -21.30 -2.07
CA MET A 1 11.33 -21.17 -3.38
C MET A 1 11.18 -19.71 -3.79
N GLU A 2 12.27 -19.02 -4.07
CA GLU A 2 12.22 -17.61 -4.46
C GLU A 2 11.79 -17.53 -5.93
N ILE A 3 10.75 -16.74 -6.23
CA ILE A 3 10.19 -16.59 -7.58
C ILE A 3 11.08 -15.64 -8.37
N LEU A 4 11.62 -16.12 -9.49
CA LEU A 4 12.57 -15.35 -10.30
C LEU A 4 11.85 -14.45 -11.31
N GLU A 5 10.83 -15.00 -11.95
CA GLU A 5 10.12 -14.37 -13.06
C GLU A 5 8.61 -14.62 -12.96
N THR A 6 7.85 -13.67 -13.50
CA THR A 6 6.41 -13.79 -13.71
C THR A 6 6.11 -13.90 -15.20
N ILE A 7 5.20 -14.81 -15.53
CA ILE A 7 4.79 -15.08 -16.91
C ILE A 7 3.35 -14.65 -17.08
N GLY A 8 3.11 -13.56 -17.81
CA GLY A 8 1.77 -13.15 -18.19
C GLY A 8 1.28 -13.98 -19.37
N PHE A 9 0.22 -14.75 -19.18
CA PHE A 9 -0.37 -15.60 -20.21
C PHE A 9 -1.77 -15.08 -20.53
N ASP A 10 -1.90 -14.38 -21.64
CA ASP A 10 -3.19 -13.99 -22.20
C ASP A 10 -3.68 -15.10 -23.12
N LEU A 11 -4.54 -15.97 -22.60
CA LEU A 11 -5.28 -16.95 -23.40
C LEU A 11 -6.59 -16.27 -23.81
N GLY A 12 -6.64 -15.62 -24.96
CA GLY A 12 -7.85 -14.97 -25.49
C GLY A 12 -8.71 -15.93 -26.33
N HIS A 13 -9.96 -15.51 -26.60
CA HIS A 13 -10.85 -16.29 -27.47
C HIS A 13 -10.29 -16.40 -28.89
N GLY A 14 -9.84 -15.31 -29.49
CA GLY A 14 -9.32 -15.31 -30.86
C GLY A 14 -7.80 -15.45 -30.97
N GLU A 15 -7.07 -14.97 -29.98
CA GLU A 15 -5.61 -14.85 -29.99
C GLU A 15 -5.03 -15.16 -28.63
N THR A 16 -3.77 -15.59 -28.61
CA THR A 16 -3.04 -15.94 -27.40
C THR A 16 -1.63 -15.35 -27.45
N ALA A 17 -1.24 -14.67 -26.38
CA ALA A 17 0.06 -14.04 -26.23
C ALA A 17 0.65 -14.33 -24.85
N VAL A 18 1.98 -14.35 -24.77
CA VAL A 18 2.71 -14.60 -23.51
C VAL A 18 3.81 -13.58 -23.34
N ALA A 19 4.00 -13.07 -22.13
CA ALA A 19 5.07 -12.15 -21.78
C ALA A 19 5.77 -12.58 -20.48
N LYS A 20 6.99 -12.09 -20.28
CA LYS A 20 7.81 -12.36 -19.11
C LYS A 20 8.27 -11.06 -18.46
N ALA A 21 8.27 -11.05 -17.13
CA ALA A 21 8.87 -10.01 -16.31
C ALA A 21 9.78 -10.65 -15.25
N ILE A 22 11.02 -10.16 -15.12
CA ILE A 22 11.88 -10.53 -13.97
C ILE A 22 11.38 -9.80 -12.73
N VAL A 23 11.27 -10.48 -11.59
CA VAL A 23 10.66 -9.92 -10.36
C VAL A 23 11.50 -8.79 -9.78
N GLU A 24 12.81 -8.95 -9.71
CA GLU A 24 13.72 -7.96 -9.12
C GLU A 24 14.07 -6.80 -10.07
N SER A 25 13.80 -6.93 -11.38
CA SER A 25 14.09 -5.90 -12.38
C SER A 25 12.92 -4.92 -12.57
N ILE A 26 13.25 -3.68 -12.94
CA ILE A 26 12.29 -2.66 -13.41
C ILE A 26 12.16 -2.60 -14.93
N ASP A 27 12.90 -3.45 -15.64
CA ASP A 27 12.84 -3.47 -17.10
C ASP A 27 11.40 -3.81 -17.55
N PRO A 28 10.93 -3.19 -18.64
CA PRO A 28 9.65 -3.54 -19.22
C PRO A 28 9.56 -5.06 -19.49
N PRO A 29 8.39 -5.69 -19.26
CA PRO A 29 8.18 -7.07 -19.63
C PRO A 29 8.45 -7.30 -21.12
N GLN A 30 8.90 -8.50 -21.44
CA GLN A 30 9.27 -8.90 -22.78
C GLN A 30 8.27 -9.92 -23.30
N MET A 31 7.82 -9.75 -24.55
CA MET A 31 7.00 -10.76 -25.21
C MET A 31 7.81 -12.02 -25.44
N LEU A 32 7.22 -13.18 -25.12
CA LEU A 32 7.76 -14.48 -25.48
C LEU A 32 7.22 -14.92 -26.84
N GLU A 33 7.96 -15.78 -27.50
CA GLU A 33 7.61 -16.28 -28.83
C GLU A 33 7.19 -17.75 -28.78
N ILE A 34 6.03 -18.03 -29.35
CA ILE A 34 5.60 -19.39 -29.69
C ILE A 34 5.70 -19.49 -31.19
N ASN A 35 6.33 -20.54 -31.72
CA ASN A 35 6.50 -20.72 -33.16
C ASN A 35 7.04 -19.47 -33.88
N ASN A 36 8.00 -18.77 -33.25
CA ASN A 36 8.62 -17.52 -33.72
C ASN A 36 7.66 -16.33 -33.91
N LYS A 37 6.54 -16.30 -33.18
CA LYS A 37 5.67 -15.11 -33.11
C LYS A 37 5.27 -14.78 -31.68
N LYS A 38 5.10 -13.48 -31.43
CA LYS A 38 4.70 -12.92 -30.12
C LYS A 38 3.21 -13.02 -29.82
N ASN A 39 2.41 -13.24 -30.87
CA ASN A 39 0.97 -13.44 -30.80
C ASN A 39 0.62 -14.55 -31.79
N GLN A 40 -0.29 -15.43 -31.40
CA GLN A 40 -0.73 -16.58 -32.17
C GLN A 40 -2.25 -16.65 -32.18
N ILE A 41 -2.84 -17.19 -33.24
CA ILE A 41 -4.27 -17.52 -33.22
C ILE A 41 -4.53 -18.57 -32.13
N THR A 42 -5.63 -18.44 -31.39
CA THR A 42 -6.04 -19.48 -30.42
C THR A 42 -6.56 -20.71 -31.16
N ALA A 43 -5.63 -21.58 -31.58
CA ALA A 43 -5.89 -22.79 -32.34
C ALA A 43 -5.08 -23.97 -31.78
N LEU A 44 -5.72 -25.14 -31.71
CA LEU A 44 -5.11 -26.41 -31.30
C LEU A 44 -5.34 -27.45 -32.40
N GLY A 45 -4.26 -28.08 -32.86
CA GLY A 45 -4.32 -29.14 -33.87
C GLY A 45 -3.58 -30.40 -33.42
N TRP A 46 -4.07 -31.57 -33.84
CA TRP A 46 -3.36 -32.85 -33.64
C TRP A 46 -2.77 -33.34 -34.97
N HIS A 47 -1.48 -33.64 -34.96
CA HIS A 47 -0.77 -34.25 -36.08
C HIS A 47 -0.20 -35.63 -35.69
N PRO A 48 -0.50 -36.72 -36.41
CA PRO A 48 -0.11 -38.08 -36.02
C PRO A 48 1.38 -38.31 -35.78
N LYS A 49 2.25 -37.53 -36.45
CA LYS A 49 3.72 -37.64 -36.31
C LYS A 49 4.37 -36.54 -35.47
N LEU A 50 3.70 -35.40 -35.30
CA LEU A 50 4.28 -34.19 -34.68
C LEU A 50 3.65 -33.87 -33.32
N GLY A 51 2.57 -34.58 -32.96
CA GLY A 51 1.82 -34.35 -31.74
C GLY A 51 0.92 -33.12 -31.85
N TYR A 52 0.71 -32.45 -30.71
CA TYR A 52 -0.10 -31.24 -30.64
C TYR A 52 0.65 -30.01 -31.18
N LEU A 53 -0.01 -29.30 -32.07
CA LEU A 53 0.42 -28.04 -32.67
C LEU A 53 -0.51 -26.92 -32.21
N VAL A 54 0.03 -25.72 -32.06
CA VAL A 54 -0.73 -24.53 -31.65
C VAL A 54 -0.52 -23.37 -32.61
N GLY A 55 -1.47 -22.44 -32.62
CA GLY A 55 -1.40 -21.23 -33.44
C GLY A 55 -1.40 -21.53 -34.92
N GLU A 56 -0.69 -20.73 -35.70
CA GLU A 56 -0.70 -20.83 -37.15
C GLU A 56 -0.19 -22.18 -37.66
N GLN A 57 0.71 -22.85 -36.93
CA GLN A 57 1.17 -24.19 -37.30
C GLN A 57 0.02 -25.22 -37.27
N ALA A 58 -0.93 -25.09 -36.34
CA ALA A 58 -2.12 -25.95 -36.33
C ALA A 58 -2.99 -25.78 -37.58
N LEU A 59 -2.92 -24.60 -38.22
CA LEU A 59 -3.70 -24.26 -39.41
C LEU A 59 -3.01 -24.67 -40.71
N ILE A 60 -1.69 -24.54 -40.81
CA ILE A 60 -0.97 -24.71 -42.09
C ILE A 60 -0.29 -26.07 -42.25
N GLN A 61 -0.07 -26.80 -41.15
CA GLN A 61 0.68 -28.05 -41.22
C GLN A 61 -0.14 -29.14 -41.93
N ALA A 62 0.37 -29.63 -43.05
CA ALA A 62 -0.24 -30.75 -43.77
C ALA A 62 -0.29 -32.00 -42.88
N GLY A 63 -1.42 -32.72 -42.91
CA GLY A 63 -1.62 -33.94 -42.12
C GLY A 63 -2.18 -33.73 -40.71
N VAL A 64 -2.56 -32.49 -40.33
CA VAL A 64 -3.36 -32.24 -39.12
C VAL A 64 -4.73 -32.91 -39.29
N THR A 65 -5.08 -33.81 -38.37
CA THR A 65 -6.31 -34.63 -38.44
C THR A 65 -7.43 -34.14 -37.53
N GLN A 66 -7.11 -33.27 -36.57
CA GLN A 66 -8.09 -32.61 -35.70
C GLN A 66 -7.69 -31.16 -35.55
N LEU A 67 -8.66 -30.26 -35.59
CA LEU A 67 -8.43 -28.83 -35.47
C LEU A 67 -9.59 -28.18 -34.72
N THR A 68 -9.25 -27.41 -33.69
CA THR A 68 -10.20 -26.58 -32.94
C THR A 68 -9.64 -25.17 -32.88
N ILE A 69 -10.47 -24.17 -33.18
CA ILE A 69 -10.12 -22.75 -33.18
C ILE A 69 -11.12 -22.03 -32.26
N SER A 70 -10.67 -21.00 -31.56
CA SER A 70 -11.52 -20.12 -30.75
C SER A 70 -12.34 -20.83 -29.66
N PHE A 71 -11.69 -21.74 -28.93
CA PHE A 71 -12.34 -22.61 -27.93
C PHE A 71 -12.36 -22.05 -26.50
N LYS A 72 -11.81 -20.85 -26.24
CA LYS A 72 -11.93 -20.23 -24.91
C LYS A 72 -13.40 -19.94 -24.65
N GLN A 73 -13.87 -20.45 -23.51
CA GLN A 73 -15.20 -20.21 -22.97
C GLN A 73 -15.12 -20.20 -21.44
N LYS A 74 -16.22 -19.78 -20.80
CA LYS A 74 -16.39 -19.83 -19.35
C LYS A 74 -16.13 -21.27 -18.83
N PRO A 75 -15.37 -21.46 -17.74
CA PRO A 75 -15.07 -22.78 -17.20
C PRO A 75 -16.35 -23.57 -16.93
N ASN A 76 -16.34 -24.84 -17.33
CA ASN A 76 -17.46 -25.75 -17.17
C ASN A 76 -16.98 -27.21 -17.19
N ASN A 77 -17.93 -28.12 -16.94
CA ASN A 77 -17.67 -29.55 -16.79
C ASN A 77 -17.68 -30.35 -18.11
N ASP A 78 -17.79 -29.71 -19.28
CA ASP A 78 -17.68 -30.44 -20.56
C ASP A 78 -16.28 -31.07 -20.68
N PRO A 79 -16.18 -32.41 -20.77
CA PRO A 79 -14.89 -33.09 -20.88
C PRO A 79 -14.05 -32.61 -22.06
N LYS A 80 -14.70 -32.31 -23.21
CA LYS A 80 -14.00 -31.88 -24.42
C LYS A 80 -13.37 -30.50 -24.24
N TYR A 81 -14.09 -29.58 -23.60
CA TYR A 81 -13.56 -28.27 -23.25
C TYR A 81 -12.35 -28.38 -22.32
N ARG A 82 -12.49 -29.14 -21.22
CA ARG A 82 -11.42 -29.31 -20.23
C ARG A 82 -10.18 -29.91 -20.87
N GLU A 83 -10.33 -30.97 -21.66
CA GLU A 83 -9.23 -31.58 -22.42
C GLU A 83 -8.58 -30.59 -23.38
N THR A 84 -9.37 -29.82 -24.13
CA THR A 84 -8.86 -28.85 -25.11
C THR A 84 -8.03 -27.75 -24.44
N ILE A 85 -8.56 -27.13 -23.37
CA ILE A 85 -7.86 -26.08 -22.61
C ILE A 85 -6.58 -26.62 -21.97
N SER A 86 -6.67 -27.76 -21.27
CA SER A 86 -5.51 -28.35 -20.62
C SER A 86 -4.43 -28.71 -21.64
N THR A 87 -4.80 -29.33 -22.76
CA THR A 87 -3.84 -29.71 -23.81
C THR A 87 -3.18 -28.49 -24.46
N PHE A 88 -3.95 -27.43 -24.73
CA PHE A 88 -3.43 -26.20 -25.31
C PHE A 88 -2.40 -25.55 -24.38
N VAL A 89 -2.75 -25.39 -23.12
CA VAL A 89 -1.90 -24.75 -22.11
C VAL A 89 -0.65 -25.59 -21.82
N ALA A 90 -0.79 -26.91 -21.69
CA ALA A 90 0.33 -27.83 -21.56
C ALA A 90 1.28 -27.74 -22.77
N THR A 91 0.73 -27.60 -23.98
CA THR A 91 1.53 -27.45 -25.20
C THR A 91 2.30 -26.13 -25.22
N TYR A 92 1.67 -25.01 -24.84
CA TYR A 92 2.38 -23.72 -24.69
C TYR A 92 3.50 -23.82 -23.66
N TYR A 93 3.22 -24.38 -22.49
CA TYR A 93 4.21 -24.53 -21.43
C TYR A 93 5.41 -25.38 -21.88
N ARG A 94 5.15 -26.49 -22.57
CA ARG A 94 6.19 -27.34 -23.18
C ARG A 94 7.03 -26.56 -24.19
N LEU A 95 6.41 -25.83 -25.12
CA LEU A 95 7.12 -25.06 -26.15
C LEU A 95 8.00 -23.96 -25.55
N LEU A 96 7.53 -23.27 -24.50
CA LEU A 96 8.32 -22.25 -23.79
C LEU A 96 9.54 -22.86 -23.07
N LYS A 97 9.40 -24.09 -22.54
CA LYS A 97 10.51 -24.85 -21.94
C LYS A 97 11.52 -25.29 -22.99
N GLU A 98 11.05 -25.87 -24.10
CA GLU A 98 11.91 -26.36 -25.19
C GLU A 98 12.71 -25.23 -25.84
N SER A 99 12.11 -24.06 -26.01
CA SER A 99 12.79 -22.87 -26.52
C SER A 99 13.61 -22.11 -25.47
N LYS A 100 13.68 -22.61 -24.23
CA LYS A 100 14.45 -22.05 -23.10
C LYS A 100 14.12 -20.58 -22.81
N GLN A 101 12.87 -20.19 -22.98
CA GLN A 101 12.40 -18.82 -22.70
C GLN A 101 12.00 -18.61 -21.23
N LEU A 102 11.76 -19.71 -20.50
CA LEU A 102 11.52 -19.71 -19.05
C LEU A 102 12.85 -19.87 -18.31
N GLU A 103 13.44 -18.76 -17.86
CA GLU A 103 14.74 -18.78 -17.17
C GLU A 103 14.58 -19.31 -15.73
N GLY A 104 13.42 -19.03 -15.12
CA GLY A 104 13.09 -19.48 -13.77
C GLY A 104 12.77 -20.97 -13.65
N GLY A 105 12.42 -21.63 -14.76
CA GLY A 105 12.03 -23.04 -14.75
C GLY A 105 10.85 -23.32 -13.82
N GLU A 106 11.12 -23.95 -12.67
CA GLU A 106 10.13 -24.19 -11.61
C GLU A 106 9.87 -22.96 -10.73
N SER A 107 10.76 -21.97 -10.75
CA SER A 107 10.61 -20.66 -10.08
C SER A 107 9.86 -19.62 -10.93
N SER A 108 9.24 -20.03 -12.04
CA SER A 108 8.42 -19.16 -12.89
C SER A 108 6.96 -19.18 -12.41
N TYR A 109 6.38 -18.01 -12.14
CA TYR A 109 5.00 -17.89 -11.66
C TYR A 109 4.08 -17.35 -12.78
N PHE A 110 3.11 -18.14 -13.21
CA PHE A 110 2.18 -17.78 -14.28
C PHE A 110 1.02 -16.92 -13.76
N TYR A 111 0.72 -15.84 -14.46
CA TYR A 111 -0.44 -14.99 -14.26
C TYR A 111 -1.30 -15.08 -15.51
N ILE A 112 -2.46 -15.75 -15.40
CA ILE A 112 -3.29 -16.13 -16.55
C ILE A 112 -4.55 -15.27 -16.58
N GLY A 113 -4.80 -14.63 -17.73
CA GLY A 113 -5.93 -13.72 -17.93
C GLY A 113 -7.29 -14.42 -17.91
N CYS A 114 -8.28 -13.78 -17.30
CA CYS A 114 -9.69 -14.15 -17.45
C CYS A 114 -10.58 -12.91 -17.67
N PRO A 115 -11.74 -13.07 -18.32
CA PRO A 115 -12.74 -12.01 -18.41
C PRO A 115 -13.17 -11.48 -17.04
N SER A 116 -13.37 -10.17 -16.91
CA SER A 116 -13.71 -9.51 -15.64
C SER A 116 -15.02 -10.04 -15.03
N GLY A 117 -16.00 -10.40 -15.85
CA GLY A 117 -17.31 -10.92 -15.42
C GLY A 117 -17.29 -12.33 -14.82
N TRP A 118 -16.14 -13.03 -14.78
CA TRP A 118 -16.05 -14.34 -14.14
C TRP A 118 -16.07 -14.20 -12.61
N SER A 119 -16.89 -15.02 -11.95
CA SER A 119 -16.99 -15.05 -10.49
C SER A 119 -15.73 -15.65 -9.84
N VAL A 120 -15.57 -15.47 -8.54
CA VAL A 120 -14.44 -16.06 -7.78
C VAL A 120 -14.41 -17.58 -7.91
N SER A 121 -15.58 -18.25 -7.92
CA SER A 121 -15.67 -19.70 -8.12
C SER A 121 -15.24 -20.11 -9.53
N ASP A 122 -15.65 -19.36 -10.56
CA ASP A 122 -15.26 -19.63 -11.95
C ASP A 122 -13.72 -19.54 -12.10
N ARG A 123 -13.11 -18.49 -11.54
CA ARG A 123 -11.65 -18.29 -11.57
C ARG A 123 -10.91 -19.40 -10.83
N THR A 124 -11.45 -19.85 -9.69
CA THR A 124 -10.86 -20.95 -8.91
C THR A 124 -10.92 -22.27 -9.66
N GLU A 125 -12.04 -22.57 -10.33
CA GLU A 125 -12.18 -23.78 -11.15
C GLU A 125 -11.24 -23.75 -12.36
N TYR A 126 -11.16 -22.60 -13.03
CA TYR A 126 -10.25 -22.39 -14.15
C TYR A 126 -8.78 -22.55 -13.71
N GLN A 127 -8.40 -21.95 -12.59
CA GLN A 127 -7.06 -22.11 -12.02
C GLN A 127 -6.73 -23.58 -11.76
N LYS A 128 -7.64 -24.34 -11.16
CA LYS A 128 -7.46 -25.77 -10.91
C LYS A 128 -7.28 -26.56 -12.20
N LEU A 129 -8.09 -26.31 -13.22
CA LEU A 129 -7.98 -26.94 -14.54
C LEU A 129 -6.60 -26.70 -15.18
N LEU A 130 -6.07 -25.49 -15.06
CA LEU A 130 -4.77 -25.11 -15.62
C LEU A 130 -3.61 -25.70 -14.82
N GLN A 131 -3.76 -25.84 -13.51
CA GLN A 131 -2.77 -26.53 -12.65
C GLN A 131 -2.69 -28.02 -12.98
N GLU A 132 -3.85 -28.67 -13.14
CA GLU A 132 -3.96 -30.07 -13.59
C GLU A 132 -3.33 -30.27 -14.99
N ALA A 133 -3.29 -29.23 -15.82
CA ALA A 133 -2.65 -29.23 -17.13
C ALA A 133 -1.11 -29.17 -17.10
N GLY A 134 -0.50 -29.02 -15.92
CA GLY A 134 0.95 -29.10 -15.74
C GLY A 134 1.68 -27.77 -15.55
N ILE A 135 0.97 -26.65 -15.35
CA ILE A 135 1.56 -25.40 -14.85
C ILE A 135 1.41 -25.39 -13.31
N PRO A 136 2.46 -25.73 -12.54
CA PRO A 136 2.30 -25.97 -11.11
C PRO A 136 2.00 -24.68 -10.32
N GLN A 137 2.65 -23.58 -10.69
CA GLN A 137 2.55 -22.31 -10.00
C GLN A 137 1.89 -21.27 -10.91
N LEU A 138 0.61 -21.01 -10.66
CA LEU A 138 -0.16 -20.01 -11.41
C LEU A 138 -1.24 -19.32 -10.57
N ASN A 139 -1.61 -18.13 -11.02
CA ASN A 139 -2.71 -17.33 -10.49
C ASN A 139 -3.59 -16.85 -11.65
N VAL A 140 -4.90 -16.92 -11.50
CA VAL A 140 -5.86 -16.41 -12.50
C VAL A 140 -6.28 -14.98 -12.13
N VAL A 141 -6.12 -14.05 -13.06
CA VAL A 141 -6.31 -12.61 -12.82
C VAL A 141 -7.18 -11.98 -13.92
N PRO A 142 -8.08 -11.04 -13.58
CA PRO A 142 -8.85 -10.29 -14.57
C PRO A 142 -7.98 -9.61 -15.61
N GLU A 143 -8.41 -9.67 -16.87
CA GLU A 143 -7.75 -8.99 -18.00
C GLU A 143 -7.78 -7.46 -17.83
N SER A 144 -8.84 -6.91 -17.22
CA SER A 144 -8.93 -5.49 -16.87
C SER A 144 -7.85 -5.02 -15.89
N ARG A 145 -7.47 -5.86 -14.91
CA ARG A 145 -6.33 -5.59 -14.01
C ARG A 145 -5.02 -5.46 -14.77
N ALA A 146 -4.81 -6.36 -15.72
CA ALA A 146 -3.63 -6.36 -16.58
C ALA A 146 -3.60 -5.12 -17.48
N ALA A 147 -4.71 -4.79 -18.13
CA ALA A 147 -4.87 -3.57 -18.92
C ALA A 147 -4.54 -2.31 -18.09
N PHE A 148 -5.09 -2.20 -16.88
CA PHE A 148 -4.80 -1.09 -15.97
C PHE A 148 -3.29 -1.00 -15.65
N MET A 149 -2.68 -2.13 -15.27
CA MET A 149 -1.26 -2.17 -14.91
C MET A 149 -0.36 -1.83 -16.10
N GLN A 150 -0.70 -2.32 -17.29
CA GLN A 150 0.00 -1.96 -18.51
C GLN A 150 -0.12 -0.46 -18.79
N ALA A 151 -1.30 0.13 -18.67
CA ALA A 151 -1.49 1.56 -18.86
C ALA A 151 -0.70 2.41 -17.84
N LYS A 152 -0.67 1.96 -16.57
CA LYS A 152 0.08 2.56 -15.46
C LYS A 152 1.57 2.63 -15.71
N GLU A 153 2.19 1.55 -16.19
CA GLU A 153 3.64 1.47 -16.32
C GLU A 153 4.15 1.81 -17.73
N ALA A 154 3.37 1.53 -18.78
CA ALA A 154 3.74 1.85 -20.16
C ALA A 154 3.41 3.29 -20.54
N GLY A 155 2.40 3.89 -19.92
CA GLY A 155 2.15 5.32 -20.00
C GLY A 155 2.82 6.04 -18.85
N LYS A 156 3.47 7.16 -19.13
CA LYS A 156 3.82 8.16 -18.11
C LYS A 156 2.53 8.83 -17.57
N LEU A 157 1.57 8.04 -17.09
CA LEU A 157 0.39 8.56 -16.42
C LEU A 157 0.87 9.18 -15.12
N GLU A 158 0.55 10.46 -14.94
CA GLU A 158 0.82 11.15 -13.69
C GLU A 158 0.07 10.43 -12.56
N TYR A 159 0.75 10.25 -11.43
CA TYR A 159 0.25 9.54 -10.24
C TYR A 159 -1.18 9.97 -9.86
N ASP A 160 -1.51 11.26 -9.98
CA ASP A 160 -2.82 11.83 -9.63
C ASP A 160 -3.97 11.39 -10.56
N LYS A 161 -3.65 10.95 -11.78
CA LYS A 161 -4.63 10.37 -12.72
C LYS A 161 -4.86 8.88 -12.42
N LEU A 162 -3.84 8.18 -11.93
CA LEU A 162 -3.91 6.75 -11.58
C LEU A 162 -4.64 6.49 -10.25
N VAL A 163 -4.53 7.42 -9.29
CA VAL A 163 -5.31 7.38 -8.04
C VAL A 163 -6.78 7.78 -8.27
N GLY A 164 -7.07 8.41 -9.42
CA GLY A 164 -8.41 8.76 -9.85
C GLY A 164 -9.29 7.57 -10.26
N SER A 165 -10.32 7.86 -11.04
CA SER A 165 -11.26 6.92 -11.63
C SER A 165 -10.84 6.60 -13.06
N VAL A 166 -10.54 5.35 -13.37
CA VAL A 166 -10.26 4.86 -14.72
C VAL A 166 -11.39 3.94 -15.16
N LEU A 167 -12.04 4.23 -16.27
CA LEU A 167 -12.97 3.31 -16.91
C LEU A 167 -12.23 2.55 -18.01
N ILE A 168 -12.20 1.23 -17.91
CA ILE A 168 -11.60 0.33 -18.90
C ILE A 168 -12.73 -0.23 -19.76
N VAL A 169 -12.60 -0.08 -21.08
CA VAL A 169 -13.51 -0.63 -22.08
C VAL A 169 -12.72 -1.67 -22.87
N ASP A 170 -12.89 -2.94 -22.53
CA ASP A 170 -12.23 -4.04 -23.21
C ASP A 170 -13.13 -4.61 -24.30
N ILE A 171 -12.81 -4.33 -25.56
CA ILE A 171 -13.59 -4.76 -26.73
C ILE A 171 -12.94 -6.01 -27.30
N GLY A 172 -13.36 -7.15 -26.77
CA GLY A 172 -12.86 -8.48 -27.13
C GLY A 172 -13.53 -9.09 -28.36
N SER A 173 -13.05 -10.27 -28.72
CA SER A 173 -13.64 -11.06 -29.81
C SER A 173 -15.01 -11.64 -29.42
N SER A 174 -15.16 -12.14 -28.19
CA SER A 174 -16.40 -12.76 -27.70
C SER A 174 -17.29 -11.81 -26.90
N THR A 175 -16.69 -10.86 -26.18
CA THR A 175 -17.36 -10.02 -25.18
C THR A 175 -16.86 -8.58 -25.28
N THR A 176 -17.62 -7.63 -24.73
CA THR A 176 -17.16 -6.28 -24.44
C THR A 176 -17.39 -6.04 -22.96
N ASP A 177 -16.33 -5.80 -22.21
CA ASP A 177 -16.35 -5.70 -20.75
C ASP A 177 -16.00 -4.28 -20.30
N PHE A 178 -16.72 -3.77 -19.29
CA PHE A 178 -16.47 -2.46 -18.70
C PHE A 178 -16.05 -2.63 -17.25
N THR A 179 -14.93 -1.99 -16.87
CA THR A 179 -14.40 -2.09 -15.50
C THR A 179 -13.99 -0.72 -15.00
N LEU A 180 -14.55 -0.30 -13.87
CA LEU A 180 -14.08 0.88 -13.16
C LEU A 180 -12.93 0.49 -12.25
N VAL A 181 -11.80 1.18 -12.35
CA VAL A 181 -10.71 1.10 -11.38
C VAL A 181 -10.64 2.41 -10.62
N LYS A 182 -10.76 2.35 -9.30
CA LYS A 182 -10.67 3.51 -8.41
C LYS A 182 -9.71 3.19 -7.27
N SER A 183 -8.66 3.98 -7.12
CA SER A 183 -7.66 3.78 -6.05
C SER A 183 -7.09 2.35 -6.00
N LEU A 184 -6.87 1.75 -7.18
CA LEU A 184 -6.45 0.34 -7.40
C LEU A 184 -7.47 -0.75 -7.05
N GLU A 185 -8.68 -0.39 -6.65
CA GLU A 185 -9.78 -1.34 -6.52
C GLU A 185 -10.54 -1.44 -7.85
N GLU A 186 -10.66 -2.67 -8.34
CA GLU A 186 -11.44 -3.00 -9.53
C GLU A 186 -12.90 -3.26 -9.15
N ILE A 187 -13.78 -2.55 -9.84
CA ILE A 187 -15.22 -2.69 -9.74
C ILE A 187 -15.72 -3.01 -11.16
N PRO A 188 -15.93 -4.30 -11.49
CA PRO A 188 -16.57 -4.68 -12.74
C PRO A 188 -17.93 -4.00 -12.86
N ILE A 189 -18.17 -3.34 -13.99
CA ILE A 189 -19.47 -2.77 -14.30
C ILE A 189 -20.22 -3.80 -15.14
N ASP A 190 -20.79 -4.81 -14.47
CA ASP A 190 -21.54 -5.87 -15.15
C ASP A 190 -22.96 -5.40 -15.50
N PHE A 191 -23.35 -5.55 -16.76
CA PHE A 191 -24.66 -5.21 -17.33
C PHE A 191 -25.50 -6.45 -17.69
N GLY A 192 -24.98 -7.65 -17.45
CA GLY A 192 -25.69 -8.91 -17.75
C GLY A 192 -25.72 -9.30 -19.23
N SER A 193 -25.07 -8.56 -20.13
CA SER A 193 -25.00 -8.85 -21.57
C SER A 193 -23.56 -9.03 -22.05
N ASN A 194 -23.04 -10.25 -21.91
CA ASN A 194 -21.67 -10.60 -22.31
C ASN A 194 -21.56 -11.02 -23.79
N THR A 195 -22.59 -10.83 -24.61
CA THR A 195 -22.61 -11.33 -26.00
C THR A 195 -22.09 -10.33 -27.03
N LEU A 196 -21.82 -9.09 -26.64
CA LEU A 196 -21.31 -8.04 -27.54
C LEU A 196 -19.82 -8.24 -27.86
N GLY A 197 -19.50 -9.18 -28.72
CA GLY A 197 -18.14 -9.43 -29.21
C GLY A 197 -17.92 -9.00 -30.67
N ALA A 198 -16.69 -8.69 -31.03
CA ALA A 198 -16.34 -8.39 -32.43
C ALA A 198 -16.42 -9.60 -33.38
N SER A 199 -16.51 -10.82 -32.85
CA SER A 199 -16.76 -12.05 -33.62
C SER A 199 -18.14 -12.07 -34.27
N LEU A 200 -19.11 -11.31 -33.76
CA LEU A 200 -20.41 -11.16 -34.41
C LEU A 200 -20.29 -10.45 -35.77
N ILE A 201 -19.34 -9.52 -35.90
CA ILE A 201 -19.02 -8.88 -37.18
C ILE A 201 -18.39 -9.92 -38.13
N ASP A 202 -17.50 -10.78 -37.62
CA ASP A 202 -16.89 -11.86 -38.42
C ASP A 202 -17.95 -12.84 -38.93
N LYS A 203 -18.90 -13.23 -38.08
CA LYS A 203 -20.05 -14.08 -38.43
C LYS A 203 -20.98 -13.41 -39.43
N ALA A 204 -21.20 -12.10 -39.33
CA ALA A 204 -21.98 -11.36 -40.30
C ALA A 204 -21.31 -11.33 -41.69
N ILE A 205 -19.99 -11.12 -41.74
CA ILE A 205 -19.20 -11.22 -42.98
C ILE A 205 -19.28 -12.64 -43.53
N PHE A 206 -19.16 -13.67 -42.67
CA PHE A 206 -19.28 -15.07 -43.06
C PHE A 206 -20.64 -15.39 -43.67
N ALA A 207 -21.73 -15.01 -43.00
CA ALA A 207 -23.10 -15.25 -43.46
C ALA A 207 -23.36 -14.58 -44.82
N ARG A 208 -22.90 -13.32 -44.99
CA ARG A 208 -22.99 -12.61 -46.27
C ARG A 208 -22.17 -13.29 -47.37
N THR A 209 -20.95 -13.71 -47.06
CA THR A 209 -20.05 -14.37 -48.02
C THR A 209 -20.64 -15.71 -48.46
N LEU A 210 -21.13 -16.52 -47.50
CA LEU A 210 -21.76 -17.81 -47.78
C LEU A 210 -23.07 -17.66 -48.56
N ALA A 211 -23.89 -16.66 -48.24
CA ALA A 211 -25.14 -16.40 -48.95
C ALA A 211 -24.93 -16.07 -50.43
N ASN A 212 -23.82 -15.41 -50.77
CA ASN A 212 -23.47 -15.02 -52.13
C ASN A 212 -22.56 -16.04 -52.85
N HIS A 213 -22.15 -17.13 -52.18
CA HIS A 213 -21.26 -18.12 -52.75
C HIS A 213 -21.99 -19.05 -53.73
N GLU A 214 -21.46 -19.23 -54.95
CA GLU A 214 -22.10 -20.06 -55.99
C GLU A 214 -22.41 -21.49 -55.54
N GLN A 215 -21.55 -22.05 -54.69
CA GLN A 215 -21.67 -23.40 -54.14
C GLN A 215 -22.18 -23.44 -52.69
N LYS A 216 -23.00 -22.48 -52.27
CA LYS A 216 -23.54 -22.37 -50.89
C LYS A 216 -24.01 -23.72 -50.30
N ALA A 217 -24.87 -24.44 -51.01
CA ALA A 217 -25.45 -25.69 -50.51
C ALA A 217 -24.42 -26.80 -50.28
N LEU A 218 -23.30 -26.79 -51.03
CA LEU A 218 -22.19 -27.71 -50.82
C LEU A 218 -21.38 -27.29 -49.59
N LEU A 219 -21.06 -26.01 -49.46
CA LEU A 219 -20.35 -25.48 -48.29
C LEU A 219 -21.11 -25.73 -46.99
N GLU A 220 -22.43 -25.55 -46.97
CA GLU A 220 -23.26 -25.84 -45.80
C GLU A 220 -23.15 -27.31 -45.37
N LYS A 221 -23.12 -28.25 -46.32
CA LYS A 221 -22.89 -29.67 -46.03
C LYS A 221 -21.48 -29.93 -45.50
N VAL A 222 -20.47 -29.33 -46.13
CA VAL A 222 -19.07 -29.46 -45.69
C VAL A 222 -18.90 -28.95 -44.27
N PHE A 223 -19.49 -27.81 -43.92
CA PHE A 223 -19.42 -27.25 -42.58
C PHE A 223 -20.12 -28.11 -41.54
N GLN A 224 -21.24 -28.75 -41.91
CA GLN A 224 -21.95 -29.67 -41.02
C GLN A 224 -21.14 -30.96 -40.75
N GLU A 225 -20.49 -31.51 -41.77
CA GLU A 225 -19.69 -32.74 -41.65
C GLU A 225 -18.30 -32.47 -41.05
N TYR A 226 -17.71 -31.33 -41.36
CA TYR A 226 -16.35 -30.91 -41.00
C TYR A 226 -16.33 -29.48 -40.42
N PRO A 227 -16.73 -29.30 -39.15
CA PRO A 227 -16.88 -27.96 -38.53
C PRO A 227 -15.60 -27.11 -38.52
N HIS A 228 -14.43 -27.73 -38.59
CA HIS A 228 -13.15 -27.01 -38.64
C HIS A 228 -12.99 -26.18 -39.93
N HIS A 229 -13.62 -26.57 -41.05
CA HIS A 229 -13.62 -25.75 -42.26
C HIS A 229 -14.40 -24.46 -42.06
N GLN A 230 -15.54 -24.51 -41.37
CA GLN A 230 -16.30 -23.31 -41.03
C GLN A 230 -15.44 -22.37 -40.16
N ALA A 231 -14.78 -22.90 -39.13
CA ALA A 231 -13.93 -22.11 -38.25
C ALA A 231 -12.78 -21.41 -39.01
N ARG A 232 -12.20 -22.06 -40.03
CA ARG A 232 -11.19 -21.45 -40.91
C ARG A 232 -11.77 -20.34 -41.78
N CYS A 233 -12.96 -20.53 -42.33
CA CYS A 233 -13.66 -19.49 -43.07
C CYS A 233 -14.01 -18.28 -42.20
N GLU A 234 -14.49 -18.50 -40.97
CA GLU A 234 -14.74 -17.43 -40.00
C GLU A 234 -13.44 -16.68 -39.65
N LEU A 235 -12.31 -17.39 -39.50
CA LEU A 235 -11.00 -16.77 -39.34
C LEU A 235 -10.58 -15.93 -40.56
N ALA A 236 -10.90 -16.38 -41.78
CA ALA A 236 -10.67 -15.58 -43.00
C ALA A 236 -11.54 -14.30 -43.01
N CYS A 237 -12.78 -14.37 -42.53
CA CYS A 237 -13.64 -13.19 -42.35
C CYS A 237 -13.03 -12.21 -41.34
N ARG A 238 -12.50 -12.73 -40.23
CA ARG A 238 -11.79 -11.92 -39.23
C ARG A 238 -10.58 -11.21 -39.82
N LYS A 239 -9.76 -11.88 -40.62
CA LYS A 239 -8.62 -11.26 -41.32
C LYS A 239 -9.07 -10.13 -42.26
N ALA A 240 -10.15 -10.33 -43.01
CA ALA A 240 -10.72 -9.29 -43.86
C ALA A 240 -11.19 -8.07 -43.05
N LYS A 241 -11.87 -8.31 -41.93
CA LYS A 241 -12.29 -7.26 -40.98
C LYS A 241 -11.09 -6.49 -40.42
N GLU A 242 -10.09 -7.20 -39.91
CA GLU A 242 -8.92 -6.59 -39.30
C GLU A 242 -8.08 -5.80 -40.29
N ASP A 243 -7.92 -6.29 -41.53
CA ASP A 243 -7.28 -5.55 -42.62
C ASP A 243 -8.05 -4.26 -42.93
N TYR A 244 -9.38 -4.35 -43.04
CA TYR A 244 -10.25 -3.18 -43.25
C TYR A 244 -10.05 -2.11 -42.17
N PHE A 245 -10.16 -2.46 -40.88
CA PHE A 245 -10.06 -1.48 -39.79
C PHE A 245 -8.62 -1.02 -39.50
N SER A 246 -7.61 -1.83 -39.83
CA SER A 246 -6.22 -1.39 -39.72
C SER A 246 -5.85 -0.38 -40.81
N ASN A 247 -6.54 -0.44 -41.96
CA ASN A 247 -6.25 0.37 -43.14
C ASN A 247 -7.49 1.17 -43.62
N GLU A 248 -8.35 1.66 -42.72
CA GLU A 248 -9.64 2.30 -43.08
C GLU A 248 -9.51 3.41 -44.15
N GLN A 249 -8.39 4.16 -44.15
CA GLN A 249 -8.16 5.20 -45.14
C GLN A 249 -7.96 4.63 -46.55
N LEU A 250 -7.30 3.48 -46.68
CA LEU A 250 -7.12 2.78 -47.95
C LEU A 250 -8.47 2.30 -48.51
N TYR A 251 -9.37 1.86 -47.63
CA TYR A 251 -10.69 1.35 -47.98
C TYR A 251 -11.80 2.40 -47.91
N SER A 252 -11.43 3.69 -47.93
CA SER A 252 -12.39 4.80 -47.94
C SER A 252 -13.15 4.92 -49.27
N ASP A 253 -12.54 4.42 -50.35
CA ASP A 253 -13.18 4.25 -51.66
C ASP A 253 -14.07 2.98 -51.65
N PRO A 254 -15.39 3.09 -51.94
CA PRO A 254 -16.29 1.94 -52.06
C PRO A 254 -15.84 0.84 -53.03
N GLU A 255 -15.01 1.14 -54.02
CA GLU A 255 -14.51 0.13 -54.97
C GLU A 255 -13.29 -0.65 -54.44
N SER A 256 -12.75 -0.26 -53.28
CA SER A 256 -11.61 -0.93 -52.64
C SER A 256 -12.07 -1.97 -51.62
N PHE A 257 -11.51 -3.17 -51.69
CA PHE A 257 -11.91 -4.31 -50.86
C PHE A 257 -10.75 -4.83 -50.02
N ALA A 258 -10.96 -4.95 -48.70
CA ALA A 258 -10.19 -5.85 -47.86
C ALA A 258 -10.65 -7.28 -48.11
N ARG A 259 -9.72 -8.24 -48.16
CA ARG A 259 -10.01 -9.61 -48.57
C ARG A 259 -9.39 -10.63 -47.62
N GLY A 260 -10.20 -11.57 -47.19
CA GLY A 260 -9.72 -12.83 -46.63
C GLY A 260 -9.64 -13.90 -47.71
N PHE A 261 -9.03 -15.03 -47.38
CA PHE A 261 -8.93 -16.17 -48.27
C PHE A 261 -8.86 -17.45 -47.46
N GLU A 262 -9.67 -18.44 -47.84
CA GLU A 262 -9.57 -19.80 -47.36
C GLU A 262 -9.84 -20.78 -48.51
N SER A 263 -9.02 -21.83 -48.62
CA SER A 263 -9.24 -22.91 -49.58
C SER A 263 -9.86 -24.10 -48.83
N ILE A 264 -11.08 -24.48 -49.22
CA ILE A 264 -11.73 -25.68 -48.68
C ILE A 264 -11.09 -26.93 -49.32
N ASN A 265 -10.88 -26.86 -50.63
CA ASN A 265 -10.10 -27.81 -51.42
C ASN A 265 -9.56 -27.11 -52.69
N GLU A 266 -8.94 -27.86 -53.60
CA GLU A 266 -8.33 -27.35 -54.83
C GLU A 266 -9.30 -26.63 -55.79
N GLN A 267 -10.61 -26.82 -55.62
CA GLN A 267 -11.65 -26.31 -56.52
C GLN A 267 -12.61 -25.32 -55.83
N ILE A 268 -12.63 -25.28 -54.51
CA ILE A 268 -13.59 -24.52 -53.72
C ILE A 268 -12.84 -23.53 -52.82
N TYR A 269 -13.06 -22.25 -53.08
CA TYR A 269 -12.42 -21.13 -52.40
C TYR A 269 -13.47 -20.27 -51.70
N PHE A 270 -13.24 -19.96 -50.43
CA PHE A 270 -14.05 -19.03 -49.66
C PHE A 270 -13.31 -17.69 -49.52
N ILE A 271 -13.80 -16.66 -50.19
CA ILE A 271 -13.13 -15.36 -50.31
C ILE A 271 -14.04 -14.27 -49.72
N PRO A 272 -13.97 -14.01 -48.39
CA PRO A 272 -14.70 -12.91 -47.80
C PRO A 272 -14.11 -11.58 -48.26
N GLN A 273 -14.98 -10.67 -48.69
CA GLN A 273 -14.60 -9.34 -49.16
C GLN A 273 -15.45 -8.29 -48.45
N VAL A 274 -14.80 -7.22 -48.00
CA VAL A 274 -15.48 -6.09 -47.37
C VAL A 274 -14.94 -4.77 -47.92
N ASN A 275 -15.85 -3.88 -48.30
CA ASN A 275 -15.58 -2.49 -48.61
C ASN A 275 -16.35 -1.60 -47.63
N LYS A 276 -16.25 -0.28 -47.79
CA LYS A 276 -16.93 0.69 -46.93
C LYS A 276 -18.44 0.46 -46.84
N LEU A 277 -19.14 0.36 -47.98
CA LEU A 277 -20.61 0.20 -48.01
C LEU A 277 -21.05 -1.10 -47.33
N MET A 278 -20.36 -2.21 -47.61
CA MET A 278 -20.64 -3.50 -46.99
C MET A 278 -20.40 -3.46 -45.49
N MET A 279 -19.32 -2.81 -45.03
CA MET A 279 -19.04 -2.71 -43.60
C MET A 279 -20.08 -1.83 -42.89
N GLU A 280 -20.48 -0.71 -43.49
CA GLU A 280 -21.57 0.13 -42.95
C GLU A 280 -22.88 -0.66 -42.82
N GLU A 281 -23.25 -1.47 -43.82
CA GLU A 281 -24.41 -2.35 -43.76
C GLU A 281 -24.25 -3.40 -42.63
N ILE A 282 -23.10 -4.09 -42.57
CA ILE A 282 -22.83 -5.15 -41.58
C ILE A 282 -22.87 -4.60 -40.14
N LEU A 283 -22.33 -3.40 -39.92
CA LEU A 283 -22.31 -2.77 -38.60
C LEU A 283 -23.70 -2.33 -38.13
N ASN A 284 -24.61 -2.03 -39.07
CA ASN A 284 -25.94 -1.50 -38.81
C ASN A 284 -27.07 -2.53 -38.99
N GLN A 285 -26.80 -3.73 -39.49
CA GLN A 285 -27.81 -4.79 -39.62
C GLN A 285 -28.22 -5.35 -38.26
N PRO A 286 -29.47 -5.80 -38.10
CA PRO A 286 -29.93 -6.43 -36.86
C PRO A 286 -29.28 -7.80 -36.66
N LEU A 287 -28.74 -8.04 -35.46
CA LEU A 287 -28.11 -9.31 -35.08
C LEU A 287 -28.99 -10.03 -34.04
N PRO A 288 -29.42 -11.29 -34.30
CA PRO A 288 -30.23 -12.05 -33.35
C PRO A 288 -29.62 -12.18 -31.95
N GLU A 289 -28.29 -12.35 -31.88
CA GLU A 289 -27.52 -12.49 -30.64
C GLU A 289 -27.55 -11.22 -29.76
N LEU A 290 -27.92 -10.08 -30.34
CA LEU A 290 -28.03 -8.78 -29.69
C LEU A 290 -29.50 -8.33 -29.56
N GLY A 291 -30.45 -9.28 -29.57
CA GLY A 291 -31.87 -8.97 -29.48
C GLY A 291 -32.39 -8.18 -30.68
N HIS A 292 -31.85 -8.47 -31.88
CA HIS A 292 -32.14 -7.76 -33.14
C HIS A 292 -31.70 -6.30 -33.19
N HIS A 293 -30.83 -5.87 -32.28
CA HIS A 293 -30.10 -4.61 -32.42
C HIS A 293 -28.88 -4.78 -33.31
N SER A 294 -28.39 -3.68 -33.87
CA SER A 294 -27.13 -3.66 -34.60
C SER A 294 -25.94 -3.61 -33.65
N TRP A 295 -24.76 -4.00 -34.14
CA TRP A 295 -23.54 -3.98 -33.32
C TRP A 295 -23.25 -2.57 -32.79
N VAL A 296 -23.36 -1.55 -33.66
CA VAL A 296 -23.15 -0.14 -33.31
C VAL A 296 -24.12 0.31 -32.22
N ARG A 297 -25.41 -0.02 -32.38
CA ARG A 297 -26.44 0.35 -31.40
C ARG A 297 -26.19 -0.34 -30.07
N SER A 298 -25.93 -1.65 -30.05
CA SER A 298 -25.66 -2.37 -28.81
C SER A 298 -24.42 -1.88 -28.07
N PHE A 299 -23.37 -1.46 -28.79
CA PHE A 299 -22.20 -0.84 -28.17
C PHE A 299 -22.53 0.54 -27.57
N SER A 300 -23.31 1.37 -28.28
CA SER A 300 -23.80 2.64 -27.75
C SER A 300 -24.69 2.48 -26.52
N ASP A 301 -25.59 1.49 -26.54
CA ASP A 301 -26.48 1.17 -25.42
C ASP A 301 -25.65 0.72 -24.20
N SER A 302 -24.60 -0.09 -24.42
CA SER A 302 -23.68 -0.55 -23.35
C SER A 302 -22.89 0.62 -22.75
N LEU A 303 -22.39 1.55 -23.57
CA LEU A 303 -21.74 2.77 -23.08
C LEU A 303 -22.70 3.65 -22.27
N THR A 304 -23.96 3.74 -22.69
CA THR A 304 -25.00 4.49 -21.97
C THR A 304 -25.24 3.87 -20.60
N GLU A 305 -25.40 2.55 -20.51
CA GLU A 305 -25.58 1.88 -19.22
C GLU A 305 -24.35 2.02 -18.32
N ALA A 306 -23.14 1.98 -18.89
CA ALA A 306 -21.89 2.25 -18.16
C ALA A 306 -21.90 3.65 -17.55
N LYS A 307 -22.26 4.67 -18.34
CA LYS A 307 -22.35 6.05 -17.89
C LYS A 307 -23.39 6.22 -16.78
N GLU A 308 -24.58 5.68 -16.94
CA GLU A 308 -25.63 5.75 -15.92
C GLU A 308 -25.21 5.12 -14.58
N LYS A 309 -24.47 4.00 -14.61
CA LYS A 309 -23.92 3.38 -13.39
C LYS A 309 -22.86 4.24 -12.73
N LEU A 310 -21.98 4.87 -13.51
CA LEU A 310 -20.98 5.81 -12.99
C LEU A 310 -21.62 7.05 -12.37
N GLU A 311 -22.67 7.59 -12.99
CA GLU A 311 -23.45 8.72 -12.48
C GLU A 311 -24.13 8.38 -11.14
N LYS A 312 -24.71 7.18 -11.01
CA LYS A 312 -25.28 6.69 -9.73
C LYS A 312 -24.24 6.60 -8.62
N LEU A 313 -22.98 6.34 -8.96
CA LEU A 313 -21.85 6.32 -8.02
C LEU A 313 -21.26 7.71 -7.76
N GLY A 314 -21.72 8.75 -8.48
CA GLY A 314 -21.16 10.11 -8.42
C GLY A 314 -19.72 10.17 -8.95
N ILE A 315 -19.38 9.35 -9.94
CA ILE A 315 -18.02 9.21 -10.48
C ILE A 315 -17.99 9.68 -11.93
N VAL A 316 -17.06 10.58 -12.24
CA VAL A 316 -16.64 10.91 -13.60
C VAL A 316 -15.28 10.26 -13.84
N PRO A 317 -15.08 9.42 -14.88
CA PRO A 317 -13.80 8.79 -15.15
C PRO A 317 -12.79 9.84 -15.64
N LYS A 318 -11.60 9.93 -15.04
CA LYS A 318 -10.52 10.81 -15.53
C LYS A 318 -9.80 10.24 -16.75
N LEU A 319 -9.88 8.92 -16.93
CA LEU A 319 -9.24 8.19 -18.02
C LEU A 319 -10.19 7.12 -18.52
N LEU A 320 -10.41 7.09 -19.83
CA LEU A 320 -11.08 6.00 -20.52
C LEU A 320 -10.03 5.18 -21.28
N LEU A 321 -9.69 4.00 -20.77
CA LEU A 321 -8.72 3.10 -21.38
C LEU A 321 -9.45 2.11 -22.30
N MET A 322 -9.17 2.13 -23.60
CA MET A 322 -9.75 1.17 -24.53
C MET A 322 -8.74 0.05 -24.82
N THR A 323 -9.17 -1.19 -24.62
CA THR A 323 -8.34 -2.40 -24.82
C THR A 323 -9.09 -3.45 -25.65
N GLY A 324 -8.43 -4.56 -25.95
CA GLY A 324 -8.95 -5.61 -26.83
C GLY A 324 -8.77 -5.28 -28.30
N GLY A 325 -8.57 -6.31 -29.15
CA GLY A 325 -8.21 -6.11 -30.56
C GLY A 325 -9.24 -5.29 -31.36
N ALA A 326 -10.51 -5.34 -30.95
CA ALA A 326 -11.58 -4.61 -31.62
C ALA A 326 -11.62 -3.12 -31.26
N SER A 327 -10.88 -2.68 -30.24
CA SER A 327 -10.65 -1.25 -29.99
C SER A 327 -9.93 -0.55 -31.14
N ARG A 328 -9.36 -1.26 -32.12
CA ARG A 328 -8.79 -0.64 -33.34
C ARG A 328 -9.83 0.00 -34.25
N MET A 329 -11.10 -0.40 -34.15
CA MET A 329 -12.18 0.13 -34.99
C MET A 329 -12.48 1.58 -34.59
N LYS A 330 -12.13 2.57 -35.43
CA LYS A 330 -12.12 3.99 -35.05
C LYS A 330 -13.49 4.53 -34.62
N PHE A 331 -14.57 4.00 -35.18
CA PHE A 331 -15.92 4.42 -34.79
C PHE A 331 -16.22 4.15 -33.30
N THR A 332 -15.60 3.12 -32.70
CA THR A 332 -15.75 2.86 -31.26
C THR A 332 -15.14 3.96 -30.41
N HIS A 333 -14.06 4.60 -30.90
CA HIS A 333 -13.44 5.76 -30.24
C HIS A 333 -14.36 6.96 -30.28
N SER A 334 -14.97 7.23 -31.44
CA SER A 334 -15.94 8.31 -31.61
C SER A 334 -17.13 8.16 -30.67
N LEU A 335 -17.71 6.96 -30.59
CA LEU A 335 -18.81 6.68 -29.66
C LEU A 335 -18.40 6.87 -28.19
N CYS A 336 -17.19 6.44 -27.82
CA CYS A 336 -16.67 6.68 -26.48
C CYS A 336 -16.47 8.18 -26.18
N GLN A 337 -15.94 8.95 -27.11
CA GLN A 337 -15.75 10.41 -26.98
C GLN A 337 -17.08 11.15 -26.87
N GLU A 338 -18.08 10.73 -27.64
CA GLU A 338 -19.44 11.29 -27.59
C GLU A 338 -20.13 10.99 -26.26
N MET A 339 -19.94 9.77 -25.72
CA MET A 339 -20.54 9.36 -24.44
C MET A 339 -19.86 9.99 -23.23
N PHE A 340 -18.55 10.20 -23.27
CA PHE A 340 -17.77 10.81 -22.19
C PHE A 340 -17.08 12.11 -22.68
N PRO A 341 -17.84 13.20 -22.90
CA PRO A 341 -17.32 14.43 -23.49
C PRO A 341 -16.61 15.35 -22.49
N GLU A 342 -16.54 14.96 -21.21
CA GLU A 342 -16.00 15.81 -20.15
C GLU A 342 -14.50 16.13 -20.42
N PRO A 343 -14.07 17.42 -20.38
CA PRO A 343 -12.70 17.80 -20.72
C PRO A 343 -11.61 17.12 -19.89
N GLU A 344 -11.94 16.74 -18.66
CA GLU A 344 -11.08 15.99 -17.75
C GLU A 344 -10.96 14.49 -18.08
N THR A 345 -11.86 13.94 -18.90
CA THR A 345 -11.84 12.54 -19.33
C THR A 345 -10.91 12.37 -20.53
N LEU A 346 -9.75 11.76 -20.30
CA LEU A 346 -8.83 11.43 -21.39
C LEU A 346 -9.19 10.08 -22.03
N LEU A 347 -9.51 10.06 -23.32
CA LEU A 347 -9.58 8.80 -24.08
C LEU A 347 -8.18 8.29 -24.43
N ARG A 348 -7.91 7.02 -24.16
CA ARG A 348 -6.63 6.39 -24.48
C ARG A 348 -6.83 4.97 -25.02
N PRO A 349 -6.82 4.79 -26.35
CA PRO A 349 -6.72 3.45 -26.94
C PRO A 349 -5.31 2.88 -26.76
N ASP A 350 -5.22 1.58 -26.49
CA ASP A 350 -3.94 0.89 -26.47
C ASP A 350 -3.34 0.80 -27.90
N PRO A 351 -2.07 1.16 -28.11
CA PRO A 351 -1.44 1.10 -29.43
C PRO A 351 -1.17 -0.34 -29.91
N GLU A 352 -1.01 -1.30 -29.00
CA GLU A 352 -0.74 -2.71 -29.29
C GLU A 352 -1.66 -3.61 -28.45
N PRO A 353 -2.99 -3.56 -28.67
CA PRO A 353 -3.98 -4.20 -27.82
C PRO A 353 -3.81 -5.73 -27.74
N GLU A 354 -3.23 -6.35 -28.76
CA GLU A 354 -2.93 -7.78 -28.83
C GLU A 354 -1.76 -8.22 -27.93
N ARG A 355 -0.99 -7.28 -27.39
CA ARG A 355 0.11 -7.53 -26.44
C ARG A 355 -0.18 -6.99 -25.04
N CYS A 356 -1.09 -6.02 -24.97
CA CYS A 356 -1.43 -5.27 -23.76
C CYS A 356 -1.67 -6.18 -22.55
N ILE A 357 -2.54 -7.18 -22.70
CA ILE A 357 -2.96 -8.04 -21.61
C ILE A 357 -1.81 -8.95 -21.15
N ALA A 358 -1.09 -9.60 -22.06
CA ALA A 358 0.05 -10.45 -21.69
C ALA A 358 1.13 -9.66 -20.94
N LEU A 359 1.50 -8.48 -21.44
CA LEU A 359 2.46 -7.58 -20.76
C LEU A 359 1.92 -7.15 -19.40
N GLY A 360 0.65 -6.74 -19.34
CA GLY A 360 -0.04 -6.34 -18.12
C GLY A 360 -0.05 -7.43 -17.05
N LEU A 361 -0.34 -8.68 -17.42
CA LEU A 361 -0.35 -9.82 -16.50
C LEU A 361 1.04 -10.08 -15.90
N ALA A 362 2.09 -9.96 -16.72
CA ALA A 362 3.46 -10.09 -16.24
C ALA A 362 3.81 -8.99 -15.21
N ARG A 363 3.39 -7.74 -15.47
CA ARG A 363 3.54 -6.62 -14.53
C ARG A 363 2.74 -6.81 -13.25
N VAL A 364 1.48 -7.24 -13.36
CA VAL A 364 0.64 -7.53 -12.19
C VAL A 364 1.32 -8.54 -11.28
N GLY A 365 1.88 -9.60 -11.86
CA GLY A 365 2.59 -10.58 -11.06
C GLY A 365 3.84 -10.04 -10.38
N ARG A 366 4.65 -9.26 -11.10
CA ARG A 366 5.82 -8.59 -10.51
C ARG A 366 5.39 -7.68 -9.36
N TRP A 367 4.38 -6.85 -9.57
CA TRP A 367 3.87 -5.91 -8.58
C TRP A 367 3.33 -6.63 -7.35
N ASP A 368 2.51 -7.67 -7.51
CA ASP A 368 1.95 -8.45 -6.39
C ASP A 368 3.05 -9.04 -5.50
N LEU A 369 4.08 -9.65 -6.12
CA LEU A 369 5.19 -10.25 -5.41
C LEU A 369 6.06 -9.21 -4.71
N ARG A 370 6.41 -8.11 -5.40
CA ARG A 370 7.22 -7.03 -4.82
C ARG A 370 6.47 -6.30 -3.70
N ALA A 371 5.17 -6.06 -3.84
CA ALA A 371 4.34 -5.45 -2.82
C ALA A 371 4.22 -6.33 -1.56
N ALA A 372 4.02 -7.64 -1.74
CA ALA A 372 4.01 -8.59 -0.64
C ALA A 372 5.37 -8.65 0.08
N ALA A 373 6.47 -8.75 -0.67
CA ALA A 373 7.82 -8.76 -0.12
C ALA A 373 8.17 -7.44 0.61
N PHE A 374 7.78 -6.29 0.06
CA PHE A 374 7.96 -5.00 0.72
C PHE A 374 7.23 -4.93 2.06
N LYS A 375 5.97 -5.36 2.08
CA LYS A 375 5.17 -5.43 3.31
C LYS A 375 5.81 -6.38 4.33
N GLU A 376 6.31 -7.53 3.88
CA GLU A 376 7.00 -8.48 4.76
C GLU A 376 8.29 -7.89 5.34
N GLU A 377 9.14 -7.25 4.54
CA GLU A 377 10.38 -6.61 5.00
C GLU A 377 10.12 -5.50 6.04
N VAL A 378 9.08 -4.69 5.84
CA VAL A 378 8.70 -3.69 6.86
C VAL A 378 8.14 -4.38 8.11
N ASN A 379 7.32 -5.44 7.96
CA ASN A 379 6.80 -6.21 9.09
C ASN A 379 7.89 -6.94 9.90
N LYS A 380 9.04 -7.27 9.29
CA LYS A 380 10.21 -7.79 10.00
C LYS A 380 10.73 -6.80 11.04
N LEU A 381 10.61 -5.49 10.80
CA LEU A 381 10.98 -4.47 11.81
C LEU A 381 10.10 -4.57 13.07
N PHE A 382 8.84 -4.98 12.91
CA PHE A 382 7.88 -5.13 14.01
C PHE A 382 8.10 -6.44 14.79
N THR A 383 8.34 -7.53 14.08
CA THR A 383 8.41 -8.89 14.68
C THR A 383 9.76 -9.22 15.29
N SER A 384 10.83 -8.52 14.91
CA SER A 384 12.20 -8.79 15.37
C SER A 384 12.61 -8.04 16.65
N ASN A 385 11.69 -7.34 17.33
CA ASN A 385 12.01 -6.37 18.40
C ASN A 385 13.01 -5.27 18.00
N THR A 386 13.28 -5.09 16.70
CA THR A 386 14.22 -4.07 16.22
C THR A 386 13.76 -2.66 16.60
N LEU A 387 12.45 -2.37 16.48
CA LEU A 387 11.90 -1.08 16.91
C LEU A 387 12.07 -0.86 18.41
N LYS A 388 11.69 -1.85 19.23
CA LYS A 388 11.85 -1.79 20.69
C LYS A 388 13.30 -1.54 21.10
N GLY A 389 14.25 -2.31 20.57
CA GLY A 389 15.68 -2.14 20.88
C GLY A 389 16.28 -0.82 20.42
N LEU A 390 15.77 -0.25 19.31
CA LEU A 390 16.14 1.08 18.85
C LEU A 390 15.67 2.17 19.83
N ILE A 391 14.43 2.05 20.33
CA ILE A 391 13.87 3.01 21.30
C ILE A 391 14.62 2.90 22.64
N GLU A 392 14.79 1.69 23.17
CA GLU A 392 15.49 1.40 24.43
C GLU A 392 16.90 2.00 24.47
N ARG A 393 17.64 1.89 23.36
CA ARG A 393 19.01 2.41 23.24
C ARG A 393 19.10 3.91 23.54
N HIS A 394 18.07 4.68 23.19
CA HIS A 394 18.08 6.14 23.33
C HIS A 394 17.32 6.66 24.57
N ILE A 395 16.79 5.78 25.43
CA ILE A 395 16.17 6.20 26.70
C ILE A 395 17.15 6.96 27.63
N PRO A 396 18.41 6.54 27.79
CA PRO A 396 19.37 7.30 28.61
C PRO A 396 19.54 8.75 28.16
N GLU A 397 19.53 9.01 26.85
CA GLU A 397 19.63 10.36 26.29
C GLU A 397 18.36 11.19 26.54
N LEU A 398 17.19 10.56 26.54
CA LEU A 398 15.94 11.21 26.93
C LEU A 398 15.97 11.62 28.41
N ILE A 399 16.41 10.73 29.29
CA ILE A 399 16.56 11.01 30.72
C ILE A 399 17.48 12.23 30.92
N GLU A 400 18.66 12.23 30.30
CA GLU A 400 19.61 13.36 30.38
C GLU A 400 18.98 14.68 29.90
N SER A 401 18.20 14.63 28.80
CA SER A 401 17.53 15.82 28.26
C SER A 401 16.41 16.37 29.16
N LEU A 402 15.80 15.52 29.99
CA LEU A 402 14.74 15.89 30.93
C LEU A 402 15.30 16.46 32.24
N THR A 403 16.43 15.93 32.73
CA THR A 403 16.98 16.25 34.06
C THR A 403 17.16 17.75 34.28
N LYS A 404 17.90 18.43 33.40
CA LYS A 404 18.25 19.85 33.62
C LYS A 404 17.04 20.79 33.59
N PRO A 405 16.16 20.76 32.56
CA PRO A 405 14.96 21.59 32.55
C PRO A 405 14.03 21.36 33.74
N LEU A 406 13.95 20.11 34.22
CA LEU A 406 13.11 19.79 35.36
C LEU A 406 13.72 20.28 36.68
N THR A 407 15.03 20.12 36.88
CA THR A 407 15.74 20.67 38.04
C THR A 407 15.65 22.19 38.09
N ASP A 408 15.87 22.87 36.97
CA ASP A 408 15.74 24.33 36.88
C ASP A 408 14.32 24.78 37.27
N GLY A 409 13.30 24.03 36.84
CA GLY A 409 11.92 24.26 37.22
C GLY A 409 11.64 24.07 38.71
N LEU A 410 12.18 23.02 39.34
CA LEU A 410 12.08 22.80 40.80
C LEU A 410 12.72 23.94 41.59
N LEU A 411 13.93 24.37 41.19
CA LEU A 411 14.65 25.44 41.88
C LEU A 411 13.88 26.76 41.81
N VAL A 412 13.37 27.12 40.63
CA VAL A 412 12.68 28.40 40.39
C VAL A 412 11.29 28.43 41.02
N ASN A 413 10.54 27.32 40.98
CA ASN A 413 9.12 27.31 41.34
C ASN A 413 8.83 26.71 42.72
N ALA A 414 9.72 25.88 43.27
CA ALA A 414 9.54 25.30 44.60
C ALA A 414 10.55 25.84 45.61
N VAL A 415 11.86 25.67 45.35
CA VAL A 415 12.93 25.97 46.32
C VAL A 415 13.04 27.46 46.61
N LYS A 416 13.28 28.28 45.59
CA LYS A 416 13.48 29.73 45.73
C LYS A 416 12.27 30.45 46.33
N PRO A 417 11.01 30.15 45.94
CA PRO A 417 9.83 30.75 46.57
C PRO A 417 9.62 30.34 48.03
N ALA A 418 9.83 29.06 48.38
CA ALA A 418 9.68 28.58 49.75
C ALA A 418 10.71 29.26 50.69
N LEU A 419 11.96 29.37 50.24
CA LEU A 419 13.01 30.06 50.98
C LEU A 419 12.72 31.56 51.15
N LYS A 420 12.20 32.22 50.11
CA LYS A 420 11.80 33.63 50.19
C LYS A 420 10.62 33.84 51.13
N ASP A 421 9.64 32.94 51.14
CA ASP A 421 8.50 33.04 52.05
C ASP A 421 8.91 32.75 53.50
N TRP A 422 9.88 31.86 53.73
CA TRP A 422 10.49 31.66 55.05
C TRP A 422 11.33 32.86 55.50
N GLN A 423 12.16 33.42 54.60
CA GLN A 423 12.95 34.65 54.80
C GLN A 423 12.06 35.83 55.21
N LYS A 424 10.89 35.97 54.57
CA LYS A 424 9.91 37.05 54.81
C LYS A 424 8.93 36.75 55.95
N ASN A 425 9.18 35.70 56.74
CA ASN A 425 8.36 35.30 57.88
C ASN A 425 6.89 34.94 57.55
N LYS A 426 6.61 34.51 56.31
CA LYS A 426 5.30 33.94 55.93
C LYS A 426 5.17 32.47 56.31
N ILE A 427 6.30 31.74 56.29
CA ILE A 427 6.43 30.36 56.78
C ILE A 427 7.15 30.44 58.13
N ARG A 428 6.58 29.94 59.22
CA ARG A 428 7.10 30.17 60.58
C ARG A 428 8.10 29.10 61.02
N THR A 429 7.77 27.83 60.88
CA THR A 429 8.64 26.74 61.34
C THR A 429 9.41 26.09 60.18
N LEU A 430 10.41 25.27 60.51
CA LEU A 430 11.11 24.45 59.51
C LEU A 430 10.25 23.29 59.01
N ALA A 431 9.38 22.74 59.87
CA ALA A 431 8.36 21.77 59.47
C ALA A 431 7.37 22.38 58.44
N ASP A 432 6.99 23.65 58.61
CA ASP A 432 6.17 24.37 57.63
C ASP A 432 6.94 24.62 56.31
N LEU A 433 8.27 24.86 56.39
CA LEU A 433 9.12 25.03 55.22
C LEU A 433 9.24 23.72 54.43
N GLU A 434 9.46 22.61 55.11
CA GLU A 434 9.45 21.25 54.53
C GLU A 434 8.12 20.97 53.83
N THR A 435 7.00 21.18 54.53
CA THR A 435 5.65 21.00 53.96
C THR A 435 5.42 21.90 52.74
N SER A 436 5.90 23.14 52.77
CA SER A 436 5.77 24.06 51.64
C SER A 436 6.64 23.65 50.45
N LEU A 437 7.86 23.16 50.69
CA LEU A 437 8.75 22.64 49.63
C LEU A 437 8.11 21.44 48.93
N ILE A 438 7.58 20.47 49.69
CA ILE A 438 6.88 19.30 49.16
C ILE A 438 5.70 19.74 48.28
N SER A 439 4.79 20.55 48.85
CA SER A 439 3.58 20.97 48.14
C SER A 439 3.87 21.74 46.85
N ARG A 440 4.86 22.67 46.86
CA ARG A 440 5.21 23.45 45.67
C ARG A 440 5.91 22.62 44.60
N ALA A 441 6.78 21.68 45.00
CA ALA A 441 7.44 20.79 44.07
C ALA A 441 6.43 19.88 43.36
N GLU A 442 5.48 19.29 44.10
CA GLU A 442 4.38 18.51 43.53
C GLU A 442 3.49 19.33 42.60
N GLN A 443 3.10 20.54 43.02
CA GLN A 443 2.28 21.44 42.19
C GLN A 443 2.98 21.82 40.89
N TRP A 444 4.28 22.12 40.96
CA TRP A 444 5.04 22.48 39.76
C TRP A 444 5.19 21.29 38.81
N LEU A 445 5.50 20.09 39.32
CA LEU A 445 5.64 18.89 38.48
C LEU A 445 4.32 18.44 37.83
N LYS A 446 3.19 18.71 38.48
CA LYS A 446 1.84 18.47 37.94
C LYS A 446 1.32 19.64 37.09
N SER A 447 2.10 20.71 36.92
CA SER A 447 1.67 21.90 36.18
C SER A 447 1.73 21.70 34.66
N GLU A 448 0.90 22.45 33.92
CA GLU A 448 0.94 22.48 32.45
C GLU A 448 2.34 22.82 31.91
N ARG A 449 3.10 23.66 32.63
CA ARG A 449 4.46 24.06 32.23
C ARG A 449 5.45 22.89 32.30
N ALA A 450 5.40 22.07 33.34
CA ALA A 450 6.24 20.88 33.44
C ALA A 450 5.86 19.85 32.36
N VAL A 451 4.56 19.66 32.12
CA VAL A 451 4.06 18.80 31.03
C VAL A 451 4.53 19.28 29.65
N GLN A 452 4.54 20.60 29.40
CA GLN A 452 5.08 21.18 28.16
C GLN A 452 6.58 20.93 27.99
N ILE A 453 7.37 21.03 29.07
CA ILE A 453 8.80 20.71 29.05
C ILE A 453 9.00 19.24 28.65
N ILE A 454 8.30 18.32 29.30
CA ILE A 454 8.39 16.88 29.01
C ILE A 454 7.99 16.60 27.56
N ASN A 455 6.85 17.13 27.11
CA ASN A 455 6.39 17.04 25.72
C ASN A 455 7.46 17.48 24.72
N HIS A 456 8.04 18.67 24.95
CA HIS A 456 9.05 19.23 24.07
C HIS A 456 10.29 18.35 24.01
N GLN A 457 10.79 17.88 25.16
CA GLN A 457 11.97 17.01 25.19
C GLN A 457 11.70 15.65 24.55
N CYS A 458 10.55 15.02 24.78
CA CYS A 458 10.19 13.77 24.12
C CYS A 458 10.05 13.95 22.60
N ALA A 459 9.43 15.04 22.14
CA ALA A 459 9.34 15.34 20.70
C ALA A 459 10.72 15.60 20.08
N PHE A 460 11.58 16.35 20.78
CA PHE A 460 12.96 16.59 20.36
C PHE A 460 13.77 15.30 20.29
N TRP A 461 13.70 14.46 21.32
CA TRP A 461 14.34 13.15 21.38
C TRP A 461 13.89 12.25 20.22
N PHE A 462 12.59 12.14 19.99
CA PHE A 462 12.08 11.33 18.89
C PHE A 462 12.55 11.85 17.52
N SER A 463 12.50 13.16 17.31
CA SER A 463 12.93 13.80 16.06
C SER A 463 14.42 13.60 15.77
N ASN A 464 15.26 13.72 16.80
CA ASN A 464 16.71 13.78 16.62
C ASN A 464 17.42 12.43 16.83
N LYS A 465 16.76 11.46 17.47
CA LYS A 465 17.36 10.15 17.80
C LYS A 465 16.61 9.00 17.15
N ILE A 466 15.31 8.91 17.38
CA ILE A 466 14.50 7.79 16.90
C ILE A 466 14.27 7.86 15.38
N GLN A 467 13.91 9.03 14.83
CA GLN A 467 13.65 9.15 13.40
C GLN A 467 14.88 8.86 12.51
N PRO A 468 16.10 9.35 12.80
CA PRO A 468 17.28 9.04 12.00
C PRO A 468 17.64 7.55 12.01
N ASP A 469 17.59 6.89 13.17
CA ASP A 469 17.88 5.46 13.27
C ASP A 469 16.80 4.63 12.57
N LEU A 470 15.53 5.04 12.68
CA LEU A 470 14.44 4.39 11.94
C LEU A 470 14.59 4.58 10.43
N ALA A 471 15.03 5.76 9.99
CA ALA A 471 15.36 6.00 8.59
C ALA A 471 16.54 5.12 8.14
N ALA A 472 17.53 4.85 8.99
CA ALA A 472 18.62 3.94 8.67
C ALA A 472 18.15 2.48 8.46
N GLN A 473 17.08 2.06 9.14
CA GLN A 473 16.45 0.75 8.93
C GLN A 473 15.52 0.71 7.71
N THR A 474 14.78 1.78 7.45
CA THR A 474 13.76 1.83 6.38
C THR A 474 14.32 2.28 5.02
N ASP A 475 15.33 3.14 4.97
CA ASP A 475 15.95 3.62 3.73
C ASP A 475 16.53 2.49 2.84
N PRO A 476 17.17 1.43 3.39
CA PRO A 476 17.59 0.26 2.61
C PRO A 476 16.42 -0.50 2.01
N ILE A 477 15.32 -0.66 2.76
CA ILE A 477 14.08 -1.29 2.26
C ILE A 477 13.53 -0.44 1.11
N CYS A 478 13.39 0.88 1.30
CA CYS A 478 12.93 1.78 0.25
C CYS A 478 13.80 1.68 -1.03
N ARG A 479 15.12 1.60 -0.87
CA ARG A 479 16.06 1.43 -2.00
C ARG A 479 15.87 0.10 -2.72
N LYS A 480 15.73 -1.01 -1.98
CA LYS A 480 15.51 -2.35 -2.54
C LYS A 480 14.27 -2.37 -3.45
N PHE A 481 13.18 -1.77 -2.97
CA PHE A 481 11.91 -1.71 -3.71
C PHE A 481 11.77 -0.48 -4.61
N GLN A 482 12.83 0.34 -4.72
CA GLN A 482 12.91 1.52 -5.58
C GLN A 482 11.84 2.59 -5.32
N ILE A 483 11.38 2.71 -4.08
CA ILE A 483 10.47 3.77 -3.64
C ILE A 483 11.25 4.96 -3.06
N PRO A 484 10.74 6.20 -3.15
CA PRO A 484 11.38 7.36 -2.53
C PRO A 484 11.58 7.14 -1.02
N ARG A 485 12.77 7.49 -0.51
CA ARG A 485 13.10 7.35 0.91
C ARG A 485 12.14 8.14 1.81
N SER A 486 11.67 9.29 1.34
CA SER A 486 10.68 10.12 2.04
C SER A 486 9.37 9.39 2.33
N SER A 487 9.02 8.35 1.57
CA SER A 487 7.71 7.70 1.68
C SER A 487 7.49 7.00 3.02
N LEU A 488 8.54 6.42 3.63
CA LEU A 488 8.48 5.84 4.98
C LEU A 488 8.93 6.80 6.09
N ARG A 489 9.36 8.03 5.76
CA ARG A 489 9.77 9.03 6.75
C ARG A 489 8.57 9.75 7.38
N PHE A 490 8.78 10.25 8.59
CA PHE A 490 7.79 10.96 9.39
C PHE A 490 8.03 12.47 9.25
N GLN A 491 7.64 13.06 8.12
CA GLN A 491 7.97 14.45 7.77
C GLN A 491 7.01 15.50 8.34
N ASP A 492 5.76 15.13 8.66
CA ASP A 492 4.73 16.06 9.12
C ASP A 492 4.18 15.65 10.49
N SER A 493 4.43 16.49 11.50
CA SER A 493 3.94 16.41 12.88
C SER A 493 4.03 15.03 13.55
N ILE A 494 5.00 14.88 14.45
CA ILE A 494 4.93 13.84 15.48
C ILE A 494 3.61 14.04 16.23
N ASP A 495 2.74 13.03 16.25
CA ASP A 495 1.59 13.05 17.15
C ASP A 495 2.13 13.23 18.58
N PRO A 496 1.86 14.34 19.28
CA PRO A 496 2.39 14.54 20.63
C PRO A 496 1.92 13.44 21.57
N ASN A 497 0.76 12.84 21.31
CA ASN A 497 0.23 11.72 22.10
C ASN A 497 1.10 10.47 21.99
N PHE A 498 1.83 10.33 20.90
CA PHE A 498 2.70 9.19 20.64
C PHE A 498 4.00 9.27 21.45
N VAL A 499 4.59 10.47 21.55
CA VAL A 499 5.81 10.74 22.36
C VAL A 499 5.52 11.14 23.80
N ASN A 500 4.27 11.49 24.14
CA ASN A 500 3.89 11.77 25.52
C ASN A 500 2.46 11.31 25.84
N PRO A 501 2.30 10.17 26.50
CA PRO A 501 1.01 9.68 26.91
C PRO A 501 0.49 10.26 28.21
N GLU A 502 1.30 11.03 28.95
CA GLU A 502 1.34 11.12 30.42
C GLU A 502 2.59 10.43 31.00
N LEU A 503 3.80 10.82 30.59
CA LEU A 503 5.00 10.48 31.36
C LEU A 503 4.91 11.21 32.72
N ARG A 504 4.22 10.60 33.68
CA ARG A 504 4.05 11.12 35.03
C ARG A 504 5.26 10.72 35.82
N ILE A 505 6.00 11.71 36.32
CA ILE A 505 7.03 11.48 37.33
C ILE A 505 6.31 10.85 38.52
N GLY A 506 6.58 9.57 38.77
CA GLY A 506 5.86 8.78 39.78
C GLY A 506 5.95 9.39 41.17
N ASP A 507 4.95 9.15 42.02
CA ASP A 507 4.92 9.68 43.39
C ASP A 507 6.15 9.25 44.22
N ALA A 508 6.79 8.12 43.88
CA ALA A 508 8.06 7.69 44.46
C ALA A 508 9.26 8.57 44.05
N ILE A 509 9.42 8.87 42.75
CA ILE A 509 10.45 9.81 42.26
C ILE A 509 10.22 11.18 42.89
N LEU A 510 8.96 11.62 42.96
CA LEU A 510 8.56 12.88 43.60
C LEU A 510 9.01 12.89 45.06
N ALA A 511 8.64 11.87 45.84
CA ALA A 511 8.95 11.78 47.26
C ALA A 511 10.47 11.81 47.53
N GLU A 512 11.28 11.06 46.78
CA GLU A 512 12.74 11.03 46.98
C GLU A 512 13.42 12.33 46.54
N THR A 513 13.04 12.88 45.38
CA THR A 513 13.60 14.15 44.88
C THR A 513 13.28 15.30 45.85
N VAL A 514 12.05 15.33 46.34
CA VAL A 514 11.60 16.31 47.32
C VAL A 514 12.27 16.10 48.68
N GLY A 515 12.39 14.85 49.15
CA GLY A 515 13.10 14.50 50.37
C GLY A 515 14.58 14.92 50.33
N PHE A 516 15.23 14.77 49.18
CA PHE A 516 16.58 15.28 48.96
C PHE A 516 16.65 16.81 49.06
N ILE A 517 15.77 17.53 48.37
CA ILE A 517 15.68 19.00 48.44
C ILE A 517 15.54 19.44 49.91
N VAL A 518 14.63 18.82 50.65
CA VAL A 518 14.39 19.10 52.08
C VAL A 518 15.66 18.84 52.90
N ASN A 519 16.31 17.68 52.71
CA ASN A 519 17.51 17.32 53.46
C ASN A 519 18.68 18.28 53.19
N VAL A 520 18.91 18.70 51.94
CA VAL A 520 19.98 19.65 51.64
C VAL A 520 19.62 21.04 52.13
N VAL A 521 18.40 21.51 51.91
CA VAL A 521 17.98 22.86 52.34
C VAL A 521 17.99 22.98 53.87
N ILE A 522 17.36 22.04 54.58
CA ILE A 522 17.12 22.12 56.04
C ILE A 522 18.23 21.42 56.84
N GLY A 523 18.76 20.30 56.36
CA GLY A 523 19.69 19.43 57.09
C GLY A 523 21.17 19.69 56.80
N GLY A 524 21.54 20.13 55.60
CA GLY A 524 22.94 20.31 55.16
C GLY A 524 23.35 21.74 54.78
N GLY A 525 22.40 22.64 54.51
CA GLY A 525 22.63 23.95 53.90
C GLY A 525 22.70 25.14 54.86
N THR A 526 22.57 26.36 54.32
CA THR A 526 22.65 27.59 55.11
C THR A 526 21.56 27.68 56.19
N VAL A 527 20.38 27.08 55.99
CA VAL A 527 19.35 26.98 57.04
C VAL A 527 19.83 26.12 58.20
N ALA A 528 20.49 24.99 57.93
CA ALA A 528 21.15 24.17 58.95
C ALA A 528 22.24 24.95 59.69
N SER A 529 23.00 25.80 58.98
CA SER A 529 23.99 26.68 59.60
C SER A 529 23.35 27.77 60.46
N ILE A 530 22.16 28.29 60.11
CA ILE A 530 21.37 29.21 60.96
C ILE A 530 20.93 28.49 62.24
N ILE A 531 20.40 27.26 62.12
CA ILE A 531 20.04 26.41 63.26
C ILE A 531 21.26 26.13 64.13
N THR A 532 22.40 25.82 63.52
CA THR A 532 23.66 25.55 64.21
C THR A 532 24.15 26.80 64.90
N LEU A 533 24.10 27.99 64.28
CA LEU A 533 24.50 29.26 64.91
C LEU A 533 23.58 29.63 66.08
N ILE A 534 22.28 29.29 66.01
CA ILE A 534 21.34 29.42 67.13
C ILE A 534 21.68 28.42 68.25
N LEU A 535 22.13 27.22 67.89
CA LEU A 535 22.53 26.14 68.81
C LEU A 535 23.94 26.30 69.41
N THR A 536 24.88 26.95 68.72
CA THR A 536 26.30 27.07 69.09
C THR A 536 26.71 28.50 69.43
N GLY A 537 25.90 29.49 69.08
CA GLY A 537 26.12 30.91 69.39
C GLY A 537 25.40 31.33 70.68
N HIS A 538 25.84 32.45 71.25
CA HIS A 538 25.51 33.01 72.58
C HIS A 538 24.01 33.34 72.86
N LEU A 539 23.07 32.81 72.07
CA LEU A 539 21.62 32.91 72.21
C LEU A 539 20.97 31.57 72.62
N THR A 540 21.75 30.57 73.02
CA THR A 540 21.26 29.27 73.49
C THR A 540 20.39 29.38 74.74
N TRP A 541 20.71 30.29 75.67
CA TRP A 541 20.06 30.33 76.98
C TRP A 541 18.57 30.74 76.94
N PRO A 542 18.15 31.75 76.16
CA PRO A 542 16.73 32.11 76.04
C PRO A 542 15.87 31.04 75.34
N ILE A 543 16.40 30.38 74.30
CA ILE A 543 15.65 29.38 73.53
C ILE A 543 15.61 28.03 74.26
N ALA A 544 16.70 27.62 74.92
CA ALA A 544 16.71 26.45 75.79
C ALA A 544 15.83 26.62 77.04
N LEU A 545 15.65 27.84 77.56
CA LEU A 545 14.70 28.10 78.66
C LEU A 545 13.24 28.03 78.22
N VAL A 546 12.91 28.58 77.05
CA VAL A 546 11.53 28.59 76.52
C VAL A 546 11.10 27.19 76.03
N TYR A 547 11.98 26.46 75.35
CA TYR A 547 11.66 25.15 74.76
C TYR A 547 12.18 23.95 75.56
N GLY A 548 13.18 24.11 76.43
CA GLY A 548 13.59 23.04 77.36
C GLY A 548 12.54 22.75 78.42
N ALA A 549 11.71 23.74 78.78
CA ALA A 549 10.56 23.56 79.67
C ALA A 549 9.44 22.71 79.04
N SER A 550 9.19 22.83 77.73
CA SER A 550 8.18 22.03 77.05
C SER A 550 8.62 20.57 76.83
N VAL A 551 9.92 20.32 76.61
CA VAL A 551 10.50 18.97 76.52
C VAL A 551 10.45 18.25 77.88
N MET A 552 10.70 18.97 78.98
CA MET A 552 10.52 18.44 80.33
C MET A 552 9.05 18.20 80.69
N ALA A 553 8.13 19.07 80.26
CA ALA A 553 6.69 18.89 80.47
C ALA A 553 6.10 17.68 79.70
N ALA A 554 6.73 17.27 78.60
CA ALA A 554 6.37 16.07 77.83
C ALA A 554 7.04 14.77 78.32
N GLY A 555 7.85 14.83 79.38
CA GLY A 555 8.44 13.65 80.03
C GLY A 555 9.66 13.02 79.33
N MET A 556 10.33 13.75 78.43
CA MET A 556 11.50 13.23 77.68
C MET A 556 12.83 13.63 78.35
N GLU A 557 13.81 12.72 78.36
CA GLU A 557 15.19 13.04 78.79
C GLU A 557 15.86 14.03 77.83
N LEU A 558 16.44 15.10 78.40
CA LEU A 558 17.18 16.15 77.69
C LEU A 558 18.50 15.59 77.16
N ASN A 559 18.46 15.00 75.97
CA ASN A 559 19.66 14.68 75.20
C ASN A 559 19.76 15.55 73.94
N ARG A 560 20.96 15.61 73.36
CA ARG A 560 21.27 16.46 72.20
C ARG A 560 20.39 16.16 70.97
N LYS A 561 19.94 14.92 70.80
CA LYS A 561 19.04 14.52 69.70
C LYS A 561 17.61 15.01 69.94
N SER A 562 17.09 14.89 71.16
CA SER A 562 15.74 15.37 71.54
C SER A 562 15.59 16.89 71.39
N VAL A 563 16.64 17.65 71.75
CA VAL A 563 16.68 19.12 71.59
C VAL A 563 16.77 19.52 70.11
N GLN A 564 17.56 18.79 69.30
CA GLN A 564 17.63 19.02 67.86
C GLN A 564 16.29 18.73 67.15
N GLU A 565 15.60 17.65 67.53
CA GLU A 565 14.26 17.30 67.05
C GLU A 565 13.24 18.42 67.30
N VAL A 566 13.17 18.93 68.53
CA VAL A 566 12.23 19.99 68.93
C VAL A 566 12.54 21.32 68.24
N ILE A 567 13.81 21.61 67.97
CA ILE A 567 14.22 22.80 67.21
C ILE A 567 13.86 22.67 65.73
N LYS A 568 13.99 21.48 65.15
CA LYS A 568 13.55 21.21 63.77
C LYS A 568 12.02 21.26 63.62
N THR A 569 11.27 20.82 64.62
CA THR A 569 9.80 20.69 64.51
C THR A 569 9.01 21.90 65.02
N ASN A 570 9.46 22.59 66.07
CA ASN A 570 8.63 23.56 66.79
C ASN A 570 9.22 24.97 66.95
N VAL A 571 10.46 25.21 66.52
CA VAL A 571 11.11 26.52 66.75
C VAL A 571 10.86 27.50 65.60
N ASP A 572 10.18 28.59 65.95
CA ASP A 572 10.07 29.79 65.12
C ASP A 572 11.36 30.61 65.23
N VAL A 573 12.18 30.58 64.16
CA VAL A 573 13.42 31.38 64.10
C VAL A 573 13.06 32.87 64.05
N PRO A 574 13.65 33.75 64.87
CA PRO A 574 13.32 35.17 64.86
C PRO A 574 13.47 35.81 63.47
N SER A 575 12.48 36.59 63.04
CA SER A 575 12.41 37.17 61.69
C SER A 575 13.64 38.00 61.30
N TRP A 576 14.23 38.73 62.25
CA TRP A 576 15.44 39.52 62.04
C TRP A 576 16.66 38.66 61.67
N ALA A 577 16.77 37.44 62.21
CA ALA A 577 17.88 36.54 61.92
C ALA A 577 17.74 35.96 60.50
N ARG A 578 16.52 35.71 60.03
CA ARG A 578 16.27 35.11 58.71
C ARG A 578 16.76 36.01 57.58
N SER A 579 16.42 37.30 57.59
CA SER A 579 16.84 38.25 56.56
C SER A 579 18.34 38.56 56.59
N SER A 580 18.96 38.56 57.78
CA SER A 580 20.40 38.83 57.93
C SER A 580 21.27 37.64 57.53
N PHE A 581 20.81 36.41 57.77
CA PHE A 581 21.57 35.21 57.46
C PHE A 581 21.21 34.55 56.13
N LEU A 582 20.01 34.77 55.59
CA LEU A 582 19.53 34.26 54.32
C LEU A 582 19.20 35.43 53.36
N SER A 583 20.22 36.15 52.90
CA SER A 583 20.03 37.23 51.91
C SER A 583 19.63 36.68 50.54
N ASP A 584 19.07 37.52 49.66
CA ASP A 584 18.69 37.10 48.30
C ASP A 584 19.86 36.50 47.52
N LYS A 585 21.08 37.04 47.72
CA LYS A 585 22.30 36.47 47.15
C LYS A 585 22.59 35.07 47.69
N LYS A 586 22.43 34.84 49.00
CA LYS A 586 22.63 33.51 49.59
C LYS A 586 21.57 32.49 49.17
N ILE A 587 20.34 32.93 48.91
CA ILE A 587 19.30 32.06 48.33
C ILE A 587 19.74 31.63 46.92
N GLU A 588 20.29 32.54 46.12
CA GLU A 588 20.81 32.22 44.79
C GLU A 588 22.02 31.28 44.86
N ASP A 589 23.03 31.61 45.68
CA ASP A 589 24.22 30.78 45.89
C ASP A 589 23.84 29.37 46.36
N MET A 590 22.78 29.23 47.17
CA MET A 590 22.29 27.94 47.62
C MET A 590 21.56 27.16 46.52
N CYS A 591 20.76 27.82 45.68
CA CYS A 591 20.18 27.18 44.50
C CYS A 591 21.29 26.67 43.55
N ASP A 592 22.35 27.45 43.36
CA ASP A 592 23.51 27.07 42.53
C ASP A 592 24.28 25.87 43.12
N GLN A 593 24.40 25.79 44.45
CA GLN A 593 25.02 24.66 45.14
C GLN A 593 24.16 23.39 45.11
N ILE A 594 22.83 23.53 45.25
CA ILE A 594 21.89 22.38 45.25
C ILE A 594 21.75 21.79 43.85
N LYS A 595 21.78 22.64 42.82
CA LYS A 595 21.53 22.26 41.43
C LYS A 595 22.26 20.99 40.96
N PRO A 596 23.60 20.88 41.05
CA PRO A 596 24.31 19.71 40.52
C PRO A 596 23.94 18.40 41.23
N GLU A 597 23.71 18.44 42.55
CA GLU A 597 23.29 17.23 43.28
C GLU A 597 21.82 16.90 43.01
N LEU A 598 20.96 17.90 42.86
CA LEU A 598 19.55 17.70 42.50
C LEU A 598 19.40 17.13 41.08
N GLU A 599 20.21 17.60 40.13
CA GLU A 599 20.31 16.99 38.79
C GLU A 599 20.70 15.52 38.88
N LYS A 600 21.73 15.19 39.68
CA LYS A 600 22.18 13.82 39.88
C LYS A 600 21.08 12.92 40.49
N VAL A 601 20.43 13.36 41.57
CA VAL A 601 19.36 12.61 42.21
C VAL A 601 18.19 12.40 41.26
N LEU A 602 17.75 13.45 40.57
CA LEU A 602 16.65 13.34 39.61
C LEU A 602 17.00 12.38 38.46
N GLN A 603 18.24 12.40 37.97
CA GLN A 603 18.71 11.48 36.94
C GLN A 603 18.72 10.03 37.43
N GLU A 604 19.23 9.77 38.64
CA GLU A 604 19.24 8.43 39.24
C GLU A 604 17.82 7.88 39.40
N GLN A 605 16.88 8.72 39.87
CA GLN A 605 15.48 8.34 40.05
C GLN A 605 14.76 8.07 38.73
N LEU A 606 14.95 8.92 37.71
CA LEU A 606 14.41 8.68 36.37
C LEU A 606 14.98 7.39 35.76
N THR A 607 16.26 7.09 36.01
CA THR A 607 16.90 5.85 35.54
C THR A 607 16.33 4.62 36.24
N ALA A 608 15.94 4.75 37.52
CA ALA A 608 15.37 3.66 38.31
C ALA A 608 13.90 3.36 37.97
N ASP A 609 13.14 4.33 37.42
CA ASP A 609 11.73 4.16 37.04
C ASP A 609 11.57 3.46 35.68
N GLN A 610 11.92 2.17 35.67
CA GLN A 610 11.80 1.32 34.49
C GLN A 610 10.35 1.21 34.00
N GLU A 611 9.36 1.22 34.91
CA GLU A 611 7.95 1.05 34.54
C GLU A 611 7.43 2.20 33.67
N ALA A 612 7.78 3.45 34.01
CA ALA A 612 7.37 4.61 33.22
C ALA A 612 7.98 4.59 31.80
N PHE A 613 9.26 4.25 31.68
CA PHE A 613 9.94 4.20 30.40
C PHE A 613 9.55 2.96 29.57
N ASP A 614 9.25 1.82 30.19
CA ASP A 614 8.71 0.64 29.49
C ASP A 614 7.34 0.93 28.86
N LYS A 615 6.48 1.68 29.56
CA LYS A 615 5.19 2.17 29.02
C LYS A 615 5.41 3.13 27.85
N LEU A 616 6.38 4.05 27.96
CA LEU A 616 6.74 4.95 26.86
C LEU A 616 7.23 4.14 25.65
N ILE A 617 8.19 3.24 25.84
CA ILE A 617 8.73 2.36 24.79
C ILE A 617 7.60 1.63 24.08
N SER A 618 6.72 0.99 24.84
CA SER A 618 5.61 0.21 24.28
C SER A 618 4.66 1.07 23.44
N LYS A 619 4.35 2.31 23.88
CA LYS A 619 3.47 3.20 23.11
C LYS A 619 4.17 3.79 21.88
N VAL A 620 5.45 4.15 22.02
CA VAL A 620 6.30 4.63 20.91
C VAL A 620 6.50 3.50 19.88
N GLU A 621 6.54 2.25 20.30
CA GLU A 621 6.58 1.12 19.38
C GLU A 621 5.23 0.98 18.64
N GLN A 622 4.11 0.93 19.35
CA GLN A 622 2.78 0.74 18.77
C GLN A 622 2.40 1.83 17.76
N GLY A 623 2.70 3.10 18.04
CA GLY A 623 2.39 4.17 17.10
C GLY A 623 3.31 4.22 15.88
N LEU A 624 4.58 3.78 16.00
CA LEU A 624 5.45 3.57 14.84
C LEU A 624 4.89 2.45 13.97
N GLN A 625 4.54 1.32 14.57
CA GLN A 625 3.95 0.18 13.86
C GLN A 625 2.69 0.61 13.09
N LYS A 626 1.77 1.32 13.74
CA LYS A 626 0.54 1.83 13.11
C LYS A 626 0.85 2.77 11.95
N THR A 627 1.71 3.76 12.17
CA THR A 627 2.02 4.77 11.14
C THR A 627 2.78 4.17 9.95
N LEU A 628 3.75 3.30 10.20
CA LEU A 628 4.48 2.58 9.15
C LEU A 628 3.53 1.67 8.37
N SER A 629 2.63 0.96 9.04
CA SER A 629 1.63 0.12 8.36
C SER A 629 0.75 0.94 7.42
N THR A 630 0.28 2.11 7.85
CA THR A 630 -0.48 3.03 7.00
C THR A 630 0.35 3.53 5.81
N LYS A 631 1.60 3.95 6.05
CA LYS A 631 2.51 4.42 4.99
C LYS A 631 2.81 3.31 3.98
N VAL A 632 3.03 2.07 4.42
CA VAL A 632 3.24 0.91 3.55
C VAL A 632 2.08 0.73 2.58
N GLN A 633 0.83 0.80 3.05
CA GLN A 633 -0.34 0.68 2.19
C GLN A 633 -0.36 1.76 1.09
N SER A 634 -0.02 3.01 1.43
CA SER A 634 0.08 4.07 0.43
C SER A 634 1.27 3.90 -0.52
N CYS A 635 2.38 3.34 -0.04
CA CYS A 635 3.61 3.16 -0.82
C CYS A 635 3.53 2.01 -1.83
N ILE A 636 2.71 0.99 -1.59
CA ILE A 636 2.56 -0.17 -2.49
C ILE A 636 2.19 0.27 -3.92
N ILE A 637 1.43 1.36 -4.06
CA ILE A 637 1.05 1.94 -5.35
C ILE A 637 2.28 2.39 -6.16
N LEU A 638 3.33 2.86 -5.48
CA LEU A 638 4.55 3.38 -6.08
C LEU A 638 5.52 2.29 -6.54
N ILE A 639 5.29 1.04 -6.14
CA ILE A 639 6.12 -0.09 -6.56
C ILE A 639 5.89 -0.34 -8.06
N GLN A 640 7.01 -0.50 -8.77
CA GLN A 640 7.12 -0.95 -10.16
C GLN A 640 7.55 -2.41 -10.20
#